data_AF-A0A8A4TKE1-F1
#
_entry.id   AF-A0A8A4TKE1-F1
#
_cell.length_a   1.000
_cell.length_b   1.000
_cell.length_c   1.000
_cell.angle_alpha   90.00
_cell.angle_beta   90.00
_cell.angle_gamma   90.00
#
_symmetry.space_group_name_H-M   'P 1'
#
loop_
_entity.id
_entity.type
_entity.pdbx_description
1 polymer ?
#
loop_
_entity_poly.entity_id
_entity_poly.type
_entity_poly.pdbx_seq_one_letter_code
_entity_poly.pdbx_strand_id
1 'polypeptide(L)'
;MWFHRLLLLSTLCLGAWGKDLPLPLVYTEPDTLESDLTYRIALINPNASDRLVQYSITDASSALLGEGLTNLPAQGQAVVDLNALVSEGQLPQMAKVSIADESVYPILLVGDAAGERLAAVWPADRRESDTLLATHVATDRGTFFTGFAAKSDRVTPLTWQDGSRTIGTVAEGGVARWELGSLYGTETAPAVLHRITADRADSLLEGVQSFGTWDGTRRYALLPLAFTTNRRLVFPHIAADTANFWTGIVIGNPNGQTVAADIRFFATDGTLLQSQRIDIAADARQVILFDGVSDNAEGTPALPEALPDGVAWIDVASEDPLAGFELFGSPADFMEAVRASGSPWRSALLPYLHKEDQSWMGIALVNAVALPAQVTATLRDAGGQSVAIHDVELAAHEKTVAILSDWFSAEDWERGASLSLESSGGEGLFGMTLFGDLGETRKTMAGYEPVPVEGVTPGATRGLAGLPRLGANFPTFNASGSVTVPGQDNLQREMMWWSAGHPNRIVTRQMQNRDVFFEAWDGSDSTVTANRERWLDNDERFGVMPTLVGQHGVSWTGPESGEETPIDFTNEGEEAQMIAYVNEVLAAFPHLRYFEAFNEVMAEFGSASTPEPKRANFAAILRTIAETAKAANPDLTLSFPHLLGTIPEQVSGGTQALVDFSRDYADTAALYDVYGLHFYGPWQEFNDVLRASFIDAMDRGDLPRKPWVLSETGISNLDAPDTVTALNEIEGSAARQAAYVVKMPTMAYALGADIVLLHSVQSGSRSGNWAGYGLIGPNGERTLASCAFRFFAERTAHFTAVEPLSETNPLWLYRYVDGAGEGQDVYICWSSDGASQRLTLNLPDLAGQTVSITQMVPMTCPGTAGDEAAFNRDAWFSARQAEVSGEGALNVDLGETPLLIQAE
;
A
#
# COMPACT_ATOMS: atom_id res chain seq x y z
N MET A 1 28.46 -40.47 19.20
CA MET A 1 28.34 -40.94 17.79
C MET A 1 26.91 -41.22 17.34
N TRP A 2 25.99 -41.73 18.16
CA TRP A 2 24.59 -41.96 17.74
C TRP A 2 23.72 -40.69 17.71
N PHE A 3 24.00 -39.69 18.53
CA PHE A 3 23.23 -38.43 18.57
C PHE A 3 23.48 -37.48 17.38
N HIS A 4 24.64 -37.56 16.71
CA HIS A 4 24.94 -36.76 15.50
C HIS A 4 24.28 -37.34 14.23
N ARG A 5 23.95 -38.64 14.20
CA ARG A 5 23.27 -39.25 13.04
C ARG A 5 21.75 -39.08 13.07
N LEU A 6 21.15 -38.84 14.23
CA LEU A 6 19.70 -38.61 14.33
C LEU A 6 19.30 -37.20 13.86
N LEU A 7 20.16 -36.19 14.04
CA LEU A 7 19.89 -34.83 13.59
C LEU A 7 19.92 -34.68 12.05
N LEU A 8 20.68 -35.54 11.35
CA LEU A 8 20.78 -35.57 9.88
C LEU A 8 19.60 -36.29 9.20
N LEU A 9 18.83 -37.10 9.94
CA LEU A 9 17.72 -37.89 9.39
C LEU A 9 16.36 -37.18 9.49
N SER A 10 16.22 -36.19 10.37
CA SER A 10 14.98 -35.38 10.48
C SER A 10 14.91 -34.22 9.48
N THR A 11 16.03 -33.81 8.89
CA THR A 11 16.09 -32.72 7.88
C THR A 11 15.85 -33.19 6.45
N LEU A 12 15.83 -34.50 6.18
CA LEU A 12 15.62 -35.05 4.83
C LEU A 12 14.13 -35.21 4.43
N CYS A 13 13.18 -34.91 5.32
CA CYS A 13 11.74 -35.15 5.08
C CYS A 13 10.85 -33.90 5.16
N LEU A 14 11.43 -32.70 5.29
CA LEU A 14 10.70 -31.45 5.18
C LEU A 14 11.32 -30.67 4.02
N GLY A 15 10.59 -30.55 2.91
CA GLY A 15 10.95 -29.69 1.79
C GLY A 15 10.86 -28.22 2.21
N ALA A 16 11.78 -27.81 3.09
CA ALA A 16 12.05 -26.41 3.34
C ALA A 16 12.80 -25.89 2.13
N TRP A 17 12.12 -25.02 1.39
CA TRP A 17 12.65 -24.31 0.24
C TRP A 17 13.81 -23.46 0.79
N GLY A 18 15.04 -23.71 0.37
CA GLY A 18 16.20 -22.88 0.73
C GLY A 18 16.48 -21.88 -0.40
N LYS A 19 17.15 -20.75 -0.13
CA LYS A 19 17.62 -19.81 -1.18
C LYS A 19 18.75 -20.44 -1.98
N ASP A 20 18.53 -20.62 -3.27
CA ASP A 20 19.52 -21.19 -4.18
C ASP A 20 20.08 -20.09 -5.09
N LEU A 21 21.38 -20.16 -5.33
CA LEU A 21 22.15 -19.24 -6.14
C LEU A 21 22.85 -20.02 -7.25
N PRO A 22 22.37 -19.97 -8.50
CA PRO A 22 23.12 -20.53 -9.63
C PRO A 22 24.40 -19.72 -9.82
N LEU A 23 25.52 -20.42 -10.00
CA LEU A 23 26.82 -19.82 -10.28
C LEU A 23 26.99 -19.67 -11.80
N PRO A 24 27.22 -18.44 -12.30
CA PRO A 24 27.34 -18.20 -13.73
C PRO A 24 28.61 -18.83 -14.31
N LEU A 25 28.62 -19.05 -15.62
CA LEU A 25 29.86 -19.29 -16.34
C LEU A 25 30.59 -17.96 -16.48
N VAL A 26 31.79 -17.86 -15.93
CA VAL A 26 32.70 -16.75 -16.23
C VAL A 26 33.83 -17.32 -17.08
N TYR A 27 33.99 -16.78 -18.28
CA TYR A 27 35.06 -17.15 -19.21
C TYR A 27 36.17 -16.12 -19.14
N THR A 28 37.41 -16.57 -19.36
CA THR A 28 38.56 -15.66 -19.40
C THR A 28 39.49 -15.86 -20.57
N GLU A 29 39.35 -16.98 -21.28
CA GLU A 29 39.80 -17.14 -22.66
C GLU A 29 38.74 -17.95 -23.41
N PRO A 30 38.66 -17.84 -24.75
CA PRO A 30 37.93 -18.79 -25.56
C PRO A 30 38.46 -20.19 -25.25
N ASP A 31 37.64 -21.04 -24.67
CA ASP A 31 37.89 -22.46 -24.36
C ASP A 31 38.61 -22.83 -23.04
N THR A 32 38.95 -21.89 -22.15
CA THR A 32 39.43 -22.23 -20.79
C THR A 32 38.43 -21.81 -19.70
N LEU A 33 37.89 -22.80 -18.99
CA LEU A 33 37.15 -22.62 -17.74
C LEU A 33 38.16 -22.44 -16.60
N GLU A 34 38.08 -21.33 -15.87
CA GLU A 34 39.17 -20.92 -14.96
C GLU A 34 39.29 -21.73 -13.67
N SER A 35 40.54 -22.05 -13.34
CA SER A 35 41.00 -22.42 -12.00
C SER A 35 41.19 -21.21 -11.06
N ASP A 36 41.18 -19.99 -11.61
CA ASP A 36 41.71 -18.80 -10.93
C ASP A 36 40.61 -17.84 -10.44
N LEU A 37 39.34 -18.28 -10.41
CA LEU A 37 38.24 -17.49 -9.86
C LEU A 37 38.09 -17.70 -8.36
N THR A 38 37.76 -16.64 -7.64
CA THR A 38 37.36 -16.65 -6.24
C THR A 38 35.86 -16.46 -6.12
N TYR A 39 35.18 -17.42 -5.50
CA TYR A 39 33.76 -17.34 -5.21
C TYR A 39 33.60 -17.06 -3.71
N ARG A 40 32.96 -15.94 -3.39
CA ARG A 40 32.59 -15.58 -2.02
C ARG A 40 31.08 -15.38 -1.95
N ILE A 41 30.49 -15.63 -0.79
CA ILE A 41 29.10 -15.27 -0.52
C ILE A 41 29.03 -14.43 0.75
N ALA A 42 28.44 -13.24 0.64
CA ALA A 42 28.11 -12.41 1.79
C ALA A 42 26.69 -12.74 2.25
N LEU A 43 26.53 -13.12 3.51
CA LEU A 43 25.24 -13.48 4.11
C LEU A 43 24.89 -12.44 5.16
N ILE A 44 23.68 -11.90 5.13
CA ILE A 44 23.15 -11.03 6.20
C ILE A 44 21.88 -11.63 6.80
N ASN A 45 21.81 -11.59 8.13
CA ASN A 45 20.64 -12.01 8.89
C ASN A 45 19.80 -10.77 9.26
N PRO A 46 18.70 -10.48 8.56
CA PRO A 46 17.83 -9.33 8.84
C PRO A 46 16.98 -9.52 10.11
N ASN A 47 17.01 -10.70 10.75
CA ASN A 47 16.12 -11.02 11.84
C ASN A 47 16.61 -10.43 13.17
N ALA A 48 15.70 -10.31 14.13
CA ALA A 48 16.00 -9.93 15.51
C ALA A 48 16.65 -11.05 16.34
N SER A 49 16.79 -12.26 15.78
CA SER A 49 17.39 -13.42 16.45
C SER A 49 18.54 -14.00 15.61
N ASP A 50 19.53 -14.58 16.29
CA ASP A 50 20.60 -15.34 15.66
C ASP A 50 20.04 -16.50 14.81
N ARG A 51 20.75 -16.81 13.72
CA ARG A 51 20.41 -17.89 12.79
C ARG A 51 21.61 -18.79 12.58
N LEU A 52 21.41 -20.11 12.70
CA LEU A 52 22.38 -21.09 12.24
C LEU A 52 22.11 -21.41 10.78
N VAL A 53 22.98 -20.94 9.89
CA VAL A 53 22.79 -21.06 8.45
C VAL A 53 23.61 -22.20 7.90
N GLN A 54 22.94 -23.16 7.29
CA GLN A 54 23.58 -24.21 6.50
C GLN A 54 23.61 -23.80 5.03
N TYR A 55 24.75 -24.03 4.39
CA TYR A 55 24.90 -23.86 2.95
C TYR A 55 25.64 -25.04 2.33
N SER A 56 25.32 -25.35 1.08
CA SER A 56 25.94 -26.42 0.30
C SER A 56 26.31 -25.95 -1.10
N ILE A 57 27.38 -26.51 -1.63
CA ILE A 57 27.91 -26.24 -2.97
C ILE A 57 27.73 -27.51 -3.78
N THR A 58 27.09 -27.39 -4.94
CA THR A 58 26.82 -28.53 -5.83
C THR A 58 27.32 -28.26 -7.24
N ASP A 59 27.59 -29.34 -7.98
CA ASP A 59 27.84 -29.27 -9.41
C ASP A 59 26.54 -29.16 -10.23
N ALA A 60 26.67 -29.10 -11.56
CA ALA A 60 25.54 -28.97 -12.48
C ALA A 60 24.53 -30.14 -12.40
N SER A 61 24.98 -31.32 -11.92
CA SER A 61 24.18 -32.52 -11.71
C SER A 61 23.59 -32.64 -10.30
N SER A 62 23.73 -31.59 -9.48
CA SER A 62 23.35 -31.54 -8.06
C SER A 62 24.22 -32.43 -7.15
N ALA A 63 25.39 -32.88 -7.61
CA ALA A 63 26.30 -33.63 -6.75
C ALA A 63 26.99 -32.68 -5.76
N LEU A 64 27.00 -33.06 -4.48
CA LEU A 64 27.61 -32.27 -3.41
C LEU A 64 29.14 -32.18 -3.58
N LEU A 65 29.64 -30.95 -3.66
CA LEU A 65 31.08 -30.63 -3.73
C LEU A 65 31.62 -30.19 -2.37
N GLY A 66 30.81 -29.45 -1.61
CA GLY A 66 31.18 -28.91 -0.30
C GLY A 66 29.96 -28.46 0.49
N GLU A 67 30.10 -28.33 1.81
CA GLU A 67 29.06 -27.80 2.69
C GLU A 67 29.69 -27.07 3.88
N GLY A 68 28.92 -26.18 4.49
CA GLY A 68 29.34 -25.46 5.68
C GLY A 68 28.16 -25.00 6.54
N LEU A 69 28.52 -24.56 7.73
CA LEU A 69 27.60 -23.99 8.72
C LEU A 69 28.23 -22.71 9.24
N THR A 70 27.44 -21.64 9.32
CA THR A 70 27.85 -20.42 9.99
C THR A 70 26.75 -19.94 10.93
N ASN A 71 27.15 -19.42 12.09
CA ASN A 71 26.21 -18.75 13.00
C ASN A 71 26.17 -17.28 12.63
N LEU A 72 25.03 -16.79 12.15
CA LEU A 72 24.80 -15.38 11.85
C LEU A 72 24.09 -14.73 13.03
N PRO A 73 24.74 -13.78 13.74
CA PRO A 73 24.08 -12.99 14.77
C PRO A 73 22.84 -12.26 14.24
N ALA A 74 21.90 -11.90 15.12
CA ALA A 74 20.79 -11.00 14.77
C ALA A 74 21.32 -9.71 14.12
N GLN A 75 20.76 -9.30 12.98
CA GLN A 75 21.26 -8.17 12.17
C GLN A 75 22.72 -8.31 11.69
N GLY A 76 23.34 -9.46 11.90
CA GLY A 76 24.76 -9.72 11.66
C GLY A 76 25.05 -10.23 10.26
N GLN A 77 26.34 -10.32 9.96
CA GLN A 77 26.86 -10.59 8.63
C GLN A 77 28.01 -11.62 8.68
N ALA A 78 28.13 -12.43 7.62
CA ALA A 78 29.34 -13.22 7.38
C ALA A 78 29.70 -13.26 5.89
N VAL A 79 30.99 -13.20 5.58
CA VAL A 79 31.51 -13.53 4.24
C VAL A 79 32.11 -14.93 4.29
N VAL A 80 31.64 -15.81 3.42
CA VAL A 80 32.14 -17.19 3.29
C VAL A 80 32.92 -17.32 2.00
N ASP A 81 34.17 -17.78 2.10
CA ASP A 81 34.97 -18.21 0.96
C ASP A 81 34.51 -19.61 0.50
N LEU A 82 33.88 -19.67 -0.66
CA LEU A 82 33.33 -20.91 -1.20
C LEU A 82 34.43 -21.82 -1.77
N ASN A 83 35.55 -21.23 -2.20
CA ASN A 83 36.68 -22.01 -2.73
C ASN A 83 37.30 -22.89 -1.66
N ALA A 84 37.36 -22.40 -0.42
CA ALA A 84 37.89 -23.14 0.73
C ALA A 84 37.04 -24.38 1.12
N LEU A 85 35.83 -24.50 0.58
CA LEU A 85 34.89 -25.57 0.90
C LEU A 85 34.87 -26.71 -0.13
N VAL A 86 35.53 -26.53 -1.27
CA VAL A 86 35.63 -27.53 -2.33
C VAL A 86 37.09 -27.89 -2.57
N SER A 87 37.37 -29.07 -3.15
CA SER A 87 38.75 -29.37 -3.55
C SER A 87 39.15 -28.55 -4.77
N GLU A 88 40.43 -28.20 -4.90
CA GLU A 88 40.98 -27.35 -5.97
C GLU A 88 40.57 -27.84 -7.38
N GLY A 89 40.56 -29.16 -7.62
CA GLY A 89 40.13 -29.75 -8.89
C GLY A 89 38.61 -29.73 -9.15
N GLN A 90 37.81 -29.33 -8.17
CA GLN A 90 36.34 -29.23 -8.25
C GLN A 90 35.86 -27.79 -8.44
N LEU A 91 36.72 -26.77 -8.31
CA LEU A 91 36.33 -25.37 -8.50
C LEU A 91 35.59 -25.12 -9.83
N PRO A 92 36.05 -25.63 -11.00
CA PRO A 92 35.32 -25.43 -12.27
C PRO A 92 33.97 -26.16 -12.34
N GLN A 93 33.74 -27.12 -11.43
CA GLN A 93 32.51 -27.91 -11.35
C GLN A 93 31.43 -27.21 -10.54
N MET A 94 31.78 -26.20 -9.72
CA MET A 94 30.81 -25.43 -8.94
C MET A 94 29.75 -24.84 -9.85
N ALA A 95 28.48 -25.13 -9.56
CA ALA A 95 27.36 -24.65 -10.36
C ALA A 95 26.26 -24.00 -9.53
N LYS A 96 26.17 -24.32 -8.23
CA LYS A 96 25.12 -23.77 -7.35
C LYS A 96 25.58 -23.70 -5.90
N VAL A 97 25.15 -22.65 -5.22
CA VAL A 97 25.17 -22.54 -3.76
C VAL A 97 23.73 -22.56 -3.24
N SER A 98 23.42 -23.47 -2.33
CA SER A 98 22.11 -23.56 -1.67
C SER A 98 22.25 -23.10 -0.22
N ILE A 99 21.30 -22.30 0.27
CA ILE A 99 21.23 -21.78 1.64
C ILE A 99 19.91 -22.24 2.23
N ALA A 100 19.96 -23.02 3.31
CA ALA A 100 18.76 -23.66 3.86
C ALA A 100 17.78 -22.68 4.53
N ASP A 101 18.22 -21.47 4.90
CA ASP A 101 17.40 -20.48 5.63
C ASP A 101 16.94 -19.36 4.70
N GLU A 102 15.63 -19.30 4.40
CA GLU A 102 15.04 -18.27 3.54
C GLU A 102 15.04 -16.87 4.17
N SER A 103 15.17 -16.80 5.49
CA SER A 103 15.18 -15.50 6.18
C SER A 103 16.53 -14.78 6.04
N VAL A 104 17.55 -15.43 5.48
CA VAL A 104 18.89 -14.85 5.28
C VAL A 104 19.04 -14.33 3.86
N TYR A 105 19.71 -13.20 3.70
CA TYR A 105 19.88 -12.51 2.43
C TYR A 105 21.32 -12.68 1.93
N PRO A 106 21.54 -13.39 0.81
CA PRO A 106 22.88 -13.59 0.27
C PRO A 106 23.24 -12.66 -0.90
N ILE A 107 24.52 -12.31 -1.03
CA ILE A 107 25.11 -11.75 -2.25
C ILE A 107 26.23 -12.66 -2.72
N LEU A 108 26.19 -13.03 -4.00
CA LEU A 108 27.31 -13.73 -4.63
C LEU A 108 28.34 -12.70 -5.08
N LEU A 109 29.59 -12.93 -4.69
CA LEU A 109 30.76 -12.16 -5.11
C LEU A 109 31.65 -13.09 -5.91
N VAL A 110 31.98 -12.70 -7.14
CA VAL A 110 32.90 -13.44 -8.01
C VAL A 110 34.07 -12.52 -8.31
N GLY A 111 35.28 -12.98 -8.00
CA GLY A 111 36.50 -12.26 -8.34
C GLY A 111 37.53 -13.15 -9.00
N ASP A 112 38.65 -12.58 -9.41
CA ASP A 112 39.83 -13.38 -9.72
C ASP A 112 40.69 -13.65 -8.47
N ALA A 113 41.66 -14.54 -8.58
CA ALA A 113 42.57 -14.91 -7.49
C ALA A 113 43.47 -13.76 -7.02
N ALA A 114 43.65 -12.74 -7.87
CA ALA A 114 44.42 -11.56 -7.53
C ALA A 114 43.58 -10.50 -6.78
N GLY A 115 42.25 -10.66 -6.74
CA GLY A 115 41.33 -9.62 -6.24
C GLY A 115 41.30 -8.38 -7.13
N GLU A 116 41.91 -8.45 -8.32
CA GLU A 116 41.98 -7.33 -9.26
C GLU A 116 40.70 -7.20 -10.09
N ARG A 117 39.79 -8.17 -9.99
CA ARG A 117 38.47 -8.16 -10.62
C ARG A 117 37.44 -8.67 -9.66
N LEU A 118 36.28 -8.03 -9.67
CA LEU A 118 35.17 -8.34 -8.79
C LEU A 118 33.89 -8.04 -9.56
N ALA A 119 32.90 -8.90 -9.45
CA ALA A 119 31.52 -8.66 -9.84
C ALA A 119 30.63 -9.13 -8.68
N ALA A 120 29.52 -8.46 -8.47
CA ALA A 120 28.55 -8.83 -7.46
C ALA A 120 27.20 -9.08 -8.10
N VAL A 121 26.47 -10.05 -7.57
CA VAL A 121 25.11 -10.30 -8.03
C VAL A 121 24.22 -10.67 -6.87
N TRP A 122 23.12 -9.93 -6.78
CA TRP A 122 21.99 -10.26 -5.95
C TRP A 122 21.27 -11.49 -6.55
N PRO A 123 20.81 -12.46 -5.73
CA PRO A 123 19.92 -13.52 -6.21
C PRO A 123 18.82 -12.96 -7.11
N ALA A 124 18.49 -13.71 -8.15
CA ALA A 124 17.25 -13.47 -8.88
C ALA A 124 16.08 -13.48 -7.86
N ASP A 125 15.10 -12.57 -7.98
CA ASP A 125 13.95 -12.65 -7.06
C ASP A 125 13.27 -14.02 -7.22
N ARG A 126 12.49 -14.43 -6.21
CA ARG A 126 11.74 -15.67 -6.31
C ARG A 126 10.33 -15.39 -6.76
N ARG A 127 10.04 -15.63 -8.03
CA ARG A 127 8.66 -15.81 -8.50
C ARG A 127 8.58 -17.02 -9.41
N GLU A 128 7.41 -17.62 -9.43
CA GLU A 128 7.09 -18.66 -10.39
C GLU A 128 7.08 -18.05 -11.79
N SER A 129 8.14 -18.31 -12.55
CA SER A 129 8.21 -17.97 -13.96
C SER A 129 8.84 -19.13 -14.72
N ASP A 130 8.16 -19.52 -15.80
CA ASP A 130 8.66 -20.46 -16.79
C ASP A 130 9.60 -19.77 -17.80
N THR A 131 9.77 -18.45 -17.70
CA THR A 131 10.53 -17.64 -18.64
C THR A 131 11.51 -16.73 -17.91
N LEU A 132 12.76 -16.74 -18.35
CA LEU A 132 13.79 -15.77 -17.98
C LEU A 132 14.08 -14.85 -19.17
N LEU A 133 14.28 -13.56 -18.91
CA LEU A 133 14.65 -12.56 -19.90
C LEU A 133 16.16 -12.30 -19.83
N ALA A 134 16.83 -12.48 -20.96
CA ALA A 134 18.20 -12.07 -21.18
C ALA A 134 18.20 -10.66 -21.79
N THR A 135 18.33 -9.66 -20.92
CA THR A 135 18.25 -8.23 -21.26
C THR A 135 19.50 -7.74 -22.00
N HIS A 136 20.66 -8.36 -21.73
CA HIS A 136 21.89 -8.12 -22.48
C HIS A 136 22.22 -9.27 -23.42
N VAL A 137 22.81 -8.97 -24.57
CA VAL A 137 23.48 -9.94 -25.44
C VAL A 137 24.51 -9.13 -26.21
N ALA A 138 25.78 -9.50 -26.07
CA ALA A 138 26.85 -8.84 -26.80
C ALA A 138 26.82 -9.28 -28.27
N THR A 139 26.67 -8.31 -29.17
CA THR A 139 26.57 -8.58 -30.61
C THR A 139 27.93 -8.81 -31.28
N ASP A 140 28.99 -8.14 -30.79
CA ASP A 140 30.37 -8.38 -31.23
C ASP A 140 30.99 -9.55 -30.47
N ARG A 141 30.74 -10.74 -30.97
CA ARG A 141 31.19 -11.98 -30.33
C ARG A 141 32.69 -12.28 -30.53
N GLY A 142 33.39 -11.51 -31.37
CA GLY A 142 34.84 -11.60 -31.50
C GLY A 142 35.57 -10.97 -30.31
N THR A 143 34.95 -9.96 -29.70
CA THR A 143 35.48 -9.23 -28.55
C THR A 143 34.83 -9.68 -27.24
N PHE A 144 33.54 -9.97 -27.25
CA PHE A 144 32.74 -10.19 -26.05
C PHE A 144 32.13 -11.59 -25.94
N PHE A 145 32.01 -12.09 -24.71
CA PHE A 145 31.24 -13.28 -24.36
C PHE A 145 29.91 -12.92 -23.69
N THR A 146 28.94 -13.83 -23.75
CA THR A 146 27.74 -13.77 -22.92
C THR A 146 27.40 -15.19 -22.43
N GLY A 147 27.55 -15.40 -21.13
CA GLY A 147 27.28 -16.65 -20.44
C GLY A 147 25.96 -16.62 -19.69
N PHE A 148 25.40 -17.80 -19.47
CA PHE A 148 24.14 -17.98 -18.75
C PHE A 148 24.24 -19.19 -17.81
N ALA A 149 23.57 -19.08 -16.67
CA ALA A 149 23.27 -20.19 -15.80
C ALA A 149 21.78 -20.12 -15.41
N ALA A 150 21.07 -21.23 -15.56
CA ALA A 150 19.68 -21.35 -15.15
C ALA A 150 19.48 -22.62 -14.32
N LYS A 151 18.73 -22.49 -13.24
CA LYS A 151 18.33 -23.54 -12.34
C LYS A 151 16.84 -23.82 -12.54
N SER A 152 16.44 -25.06 -12.29
CA SER A 152 15.05 -25.44 -12.14
C SER A 152 14.88 -26.37 -10.95
N ASP A 153 13.74 -26.30 -10.29
CA ASP A 153 13.32 -27.23 -9.24
C ASP A 153 12.95 -28.62 -9.78
N ARG A 154 12.91 -28.78 -11.11
CA ARG A 154 12.49 -30.00 -11.81
C ARG A 154 13.36 -30.28 -13.03
N VAL A 155 13.19 -31.47 -13.60
CA VAL A 155 13.78 -31.78 -14.92
C VAL A 155 13.07 -30.95 -15.98
N THR A 156 13.76 -29.95 -16.53
CA THR A 156 13.16 -28.92 -17.38
C THR A 156 14.00 -28.68 -18.63
N PRO A 157 13.55 -29.12 -19.81
CA PRO A 157 14.07 -28.66 -21.10
C PRO A 157 13.95 -27.14 -21.23
N LEU A 158 15.05 -26.50 -21.62
CA LEU A 158 15.12 -25.07 -21.87
C LEU A 158 15.22 -24.80 -23.36
N THR A 159 14.48 -23.79 -23.79
CA THR A 159 14.51 -23.26 -25.15
C THR A 159 14.98 -21.81 -25.14
N TRP A 160 15.65 -21.40 -26.22
CA TRP A 160 16.07 -20.04 -26.47
C TRP A 160 15.09 -19.39 -27.43
N GLN A 161 14.68 -18.16 -27.11
CA GLN A 161 13.72 -17.36 -27.86
C GLN A 161 12.36 -18.08 -27.99
N ASP A 162 11.67 -17.93 -29.12
CA ASP A 162 10.31 -18.43 -29.43
C ASP A 162 10.18 -19.98 -29.48
N GLY A 163 11.06 -20.71 -28.81
CA GLY A 163 11.12 -22.17 -28.83
C GLY A 163 11.94 -22.75 -29.99
N SER A 164 12.49 -21.92 -30.88
CA SER A 164 13.17 -22.40 -32.09
C SER A 164 14.51 -23.09 -31.85
N ARG A 165 15.15 -22.89 -30.70
CA ARG A 165 16.46 -23.49 -30.37
C ARG A 165 16.44 -24.13 -28.98
N THR A 166 16.85 -25.39 -28.86
CA THR A 166 17.01 -26.05 -27.57
C THR A 166 18.38 -25.70 -26.97
N ILE A 167 18.39 -25.24 -25.72
CA ILE A 167 19.62 -24.89 -24.99
C ILE A 167 20.14 -26.09 -24.21
N GLY A 168 19.23 -26.93 -23.71
CA GLY A 168 19.56 -28.12 -22.92
C GLY A 168 18.42 -28.54 -22.02
N THR A 169 18.73 -29.35 -21.00
CA THR A 169 17.79 -29.75 -19.96
C THR A 169 18.44 -29.52 -18.61
N VAL A 170 17.76 -28.78 -17.74
CA VAL A 170 18.14 -28.65 -16.33
C VAL A 170 17.69 -29.91 -15.61
N ALA A 171 18.57 -30.58 -14.87
CA ALA A 171 18.18 -31.69 -14.00
C ALA A 171 17.37 -31.15 -12.79
N GLU A 172 16.59 -32.00 -12.13
CA GLU A 172 15.88 -31.62 -10.90
C GLU A 172 16.82 -31.06 -9.84
N GLY A 173 16.61 -29.79 -9.46
CA GLY A 173 17.47 -29.05 -8.54
C GLY A 173 18.87 -28.69 -9.09
N GLY A 174 19.17 -29.06 -10.33
CA GLY A 174 20.46 -28.84 -11.00
C GLY A 174 20.53 -27.48 -11.67
N VAL A 175 21.64 -27.24 -12.39
CA VAL A 175 21.88 -26.00 -13.12
C VAL A 175 22.34 -26.32 -14.54
N ALA A 176 21.66 -25.79 -15.54
CA ALA A 176 22.17 -25.75 -16.91
C ALA A 176 23.00 -24.49 -17.09
N ARG A 177 24.16 -24.64 -17.74
CA ARG A 177 25.06 -23.52 -18.05
C ARG A 177 25.44 -23.58 -19.52
N TRP A 178 25.45 -22.43 -20.18
CA TRP A 178 25.84 -22.32 -21.59
C TRP A 178 26.38 -20.93 -21.92
N GLU A 179 27.05 -20.84 -23.06
CA GLU A 179 27.51 -19.59 -23.64
C GLU A 179 26.76 -19.34 -24.95
N LEU A 180 26.50 -18.07 -25.26
CA LEU A 180 25.71 -17.66 -26.41
C LEU A 180 26.22 -18.25 -27.75
N GLY A 181 27.51 -18.47 -27.88
CA GLY A 181 28.15 -19.12 -29.02
C GLY A 181 27.83 -20.56 -29.26
N SER A 182 27.47 -21.30 -28.23
CA SER A 182 26.87 -22.62 -28.44
C SER A 182 25.54 -22.53 -29.20
N LEU A 183 24.83 -21.40 -29.11
CA LEU A 183 23.54 -21.18 -29.74
C LEU A 183 23.64 -20.53 -31.13
N TYR A 184 24.60 -19.63 -31.35
CA TYR A 184 24.74 -18.85 -32.59
C TYR A 184 25.99 -19.19 -33.41
N GLY A 185 26.91 -20.02 -32.93
CA GLY A 185 28.16 -20.34 -33.64
C GLY A 185 29.02 -19.09 -33.86
N THR A 186 29.14 -18.63 -35.11
CA THR A 186 29.80 -17.35 -35.47
C THR A 186 28.80 -16.27 -35.92
N GLU A 187 27.51 -16.57 -35.91
CA GLU A 187 26.48 -15.60 -36.30
C GLU A 187 26.34 -14.49 -35.26
N THR A 188 26.09 -13.27 -35.72
CA THR A 188 25.74 -12.13 -34.88
C THR A 188 24.36 -12.39 -34.28
N ALA A 189 24.25 -12.38 -32.95
CA ALA A 189 22.97 -12.47 -32.29
C ALA A 189 22.14 -11.20 -32.59
N PRO A 190 20.82 -11.32 -32.83
CA PRO A 190 19.98 -10.16 -33.07
C PRO A 190 19.93 -9.27 -31.82
N ALA A 191 19.91 -7.96 -32.04
CA ALA A 191 19.82 -6.94 -30.99
C ALA A 191 18.39 -6.79 -30.44
N VAL A 192 17.80 -7.91 -30.02
CA VAL A 192 16.45 -8.02 -29.45
C VAL A 192 16.53 -8.39 -27.96
N LEU A 193 15.40 -8.34 -27.27
CA LEU A 193 15.25 -8.97 -25.97
C LEU A 193 15.17 -10.49 -26.17
N HIS A 194 15.99 -11.25 -25.45
CA HIS A 194 16.03 -12.70 -25.58
C HIS A 194 15.30 -13.37 -24.41
N ARG A 195 14.76 -14.56 -24.66
CA ARG A 195 14.02 -15.35 -23.67
C ARG A 195 14.65 -16.72 -23.50
N ILE A 196 14.61 -17.22 -22.29
CA ILE A 196 14.94 -18.61 -21.94
C ILE A 196 13.67 -19.17 -21.33
N THR A 197 13.03 -20.10 -22.04
CA THR A 197 11.70 -20.60 -21.67
C THR A 197 11.78 -22.09 -21.36
N ALA A 198 11.21 -22.48 -20.22
CA ALA A 198 10.93 -23.86 -19.88
C ALA A 198 9.85 -24.40 -20.82
N ASP A 199 9.96 -25.66 -21.23
CA ASP A 199 8.91 -26.32 -22.01
C ASP A 199 7.59 -26.55 -21.23
N ARG A 200 7.59 -26.25 -19.93
CA ARG A 200 6.47 -26.39 -19.01
C ARG A 200 6.27 -25.14 -18.18
N ALA A 201 5.02 -24.68 -18.13
CA ALA A 201 4.60 -23.51 -17.35
C ALA A 201 4.73 -23.68 -15.83
N ASP A 202 4.90 -24.90 -15.33
CA ASP A 202 5.01 -25.22 -13.89
C ASP A 202 6.46 -25.40 -13.41
N SER A 203 7.45 -25.10 -14.24
CA SER A 203 8.87 -25.13 -13.86
C SER A 203 9.29 -23.76 -13.32
N LEU A 204 9.87 -23.75 -12.11
CA LEU A 204 10.43 -22.52 -11.54
C LEU A 204 11.83 -22.30 -12.09
N LEU A 205 12.04 -21.20 -12.81
CA LEU A 205 13.36 -20.83 -13.30
C LEU A 205 13.98 -19.72 -12.44
N GLU A 206 15.23 -19.93 -12.03
CA GLU A 206 16.11 -18.92 -11.44
C GLU A 206 17.38 -18.86 -12.31
N GLY A 207 17.96 -17.68 -12.54
CA GLY A 207 19.17 -17.63 -13.36
C GLY A 207 19.98 -16.36 -13.25
N VAL A 208 21.22 -16.46 -13.72
CA VAL A 208 22.20 -15.37 -13.77
C VAL A 208 22.79 -15.32 -15.16
N GLN A 209 22.98 -14.11 -15.63
CA GLN A 209 23.69 -13.76 -16.84
C GLN A 209 25.07 -13.21 -16.47
N SER A 210 26.08 -13.62 -17.23
CA SER A 210 27.41 -13.02 -17.23
C SER A 210 27.75 -12.52 -18.62
N PHE A 211 28.55 -11.47 -18.72
CA PHE A 211 29.09 -11.03 -19.99
C PHE A 211 30.35 -10.23 -19.77
N GLY A 212 31.22 -10.22 -20.77
CA GLY A 212 32.58 -9.75 -20.59
C GLY A 212 33.39 -9.80 -21.86
N THR A 213 34.70 -9.56 -21.77
CA THR A 213 35.63 -9.64 -22.90
C THR A 213 36.37 -10.97 -22.94
N TRP A 214 36.69 -11.44 -24.16
CA TRP A 214 37.53 -12.63 -24.36
C TRP A 214 39.03 -12.36 -24.18
N ASP A 215 39.42 -11.09 -24.17
CA ASP A 215 40.83 -10.71 -24.12
C ASP A 215 41.43 -10.91 -22.71
N GLY A 216 42.76 -10.88 -22.62
CA GLY A 216 43.47 -11.02 -21.34
C GLY A 216 43.15 -9.91 -20.32
N THR A 217 42.34 -8.91 -20.68
CA THR A 217 41.81 -7.93 -19.72
C THR A 217 40.65 -8.49 -18.90
N ARG A 218 40.02 -9.60 -19.34
CA ARG A 218 39.04 -10.45 -18.63
C ARG A 218 37.97 -9.66 -17.87
N ARG A 219 37.37 -8.68 -18.53
CA ARG A 219 36.29 -7.87 -17.95
C ARG A 219 35.06 -8.75 -17.83
N TYR A 220 34.31 -8.67 -16.74
CA TYR A 220 32.99 -9.27 -16.70
C TYR A 220 32.07 -8.56 -15.73
N ALA A 221 30.79 -8.56 -16.08
CA ALA A 221 29.69 -8.12 -15.25
C ALA A 221 28.77 -9.30 -14.97
N LEU A 222 28.05 -9.24 -13.86
CA LEU A 222 27.00 -10.20 -13.52
C LEU A 222 25.66 -9.49 -13.44
N LEU A 223 24.61 -10.15 -13.89
CA LEU A 223 23.25 -9.65 -13.83
C LEU A 223 22.30 -10.81 -13.50
N PRO A 224 21.35 -10.67 -12.57
CA PRO A 224 20.31 -11.68 -12.45
C PRO A 224 19.50 -11.69 -13.76
N LEU A 225 19.16 -12.87 -14.26
CA LEU A 225 18.24 -12.95 -15.39
C LEU A 225 16.88 -12.40 -14.96
N ALA A 226 16.36 -11.44 -15.71
CA ALA A 226 15.14 -10.75 -15.33
C ALA A 226 13.93 -11.65 -15.61
N PHE A 227 13.07 -11.87 -14.63
CA PHE A 227 11.72 -12.41 -14.85
C PHE A 227 10.68 -11.48 -14.21
N THR A 228 11.10 -10.57 -13.33
CA THR A 228 10.30 -9.44 -12.90
C THR A 228 10.32 -8.35 -13.96
N THR A 229 9.13 -8.01 -14.42
CA THR A 229 8.88 -6.89 -15.32
C THR A 229 8.10 -5.84 -14.55
N ASN A 230 8.43 -4.56 -14.72
CA ASN A 230 7.82 -3.48 -13.97
C ASN A 230 7.30 -2.40 -14.92
N ARG A 231 6.16 -1.82 -14.57
CA ARG A 231 5.57 -0.67 -15.26
C ARG A 231 6.35 0.63 -15.02
N ARG A 232 7.24 0.62 -14.03
CA ARG A 232 8.17 1.71 -13.73
C ARG A 232 9.57 1.15 -13.55
N LEU A 233 10.56 1.77 -14.18
CA LEU A 233 11.98 1.47 -14.00
C LEU A 233 12.70 2.75 -13.61
N VAL A 234 13.46 2.71 -12.52
CA VAL A 234 14.33 3.80 -12.09
C VAL A 234 15.77 3.39 -12.30
N PHE A 235 16.52 4.25 -12.96
CA PHE A 235 17.97 4.13 -13.17
C PHE A 235 18.63 5.18 -12.27
N PRO A 236 19.04 4.80 -11.05
CA PRO A 236 19.30 5.73 -9.97
C PRO A 236 20.61 6.51 -10.13
N HIS A 237 21.47 6.11 -11.07
CA HIS A 237 22.71 6.82 -11.34
C HIS A 237 22.86 7.07 -12.84
N ILE A 238 23.71 8.04 -13.18
CA ILE A 238 24.27 8.32 -14.50
C ILE A 238 25.62 8.93 -14.16
N ALA A 239 26.70 8.42 -14.72
CA ALA A 239 28.03 8.88 -14.36
C ALA A 239 28.26 10.31 -14.86
N ALA A 240 28.51 11.24 -13.92
CA ALA A 240 28.81 12.63 -14.26
C ALA A 240 30.25 12.82 -14.79
N ASP A 241 31.18 11.96 -14.37
CA ASP A 241 32.58 11.95 -14.82
C ASP A 241 32.72 11.09 -16.08
N THR A 242 32.21 11.60 -17.20
CA THR A 242 32.23 10.90 -18.48
C THR A 242 33.63 10.74 -19.07
N ALA A 243 34.64 11.40 -18.49
CA ALA A 243 36.03 11.21 -18.88
C ALA A 243 36.58 9.86 -18.40
N ASN A 244 36.08 9.36 -17.27
CA ASN A 244 36.55 8.12 -16.66
C ASN A 244 35.50 7.02 -16.63
N PHE A 245 34.23 7.34 -16.87
CA PHE A 245 33.13 6.39 -16.84
C PHE A 245 32.18 6.60 -18.01
N TRP A 246 31.43 5.57 -18.34
CA TRP A 246 30.24 5.68 -19.19
C TRP A 246 29.10 4.88 -18.56
N THR A 247 27.88 5.29 -18.85
CA THR A 247 26.66 4.61 -18.41
C THR A 247 25.83 4.18 -19.60
N GLY A 248 25.55 2.89 -19.73
CA GLY A 248 24.61 2.33 -20.67
C GLY A 248 23.31 1.92 -19.98
N ILE A 249 22.18 2.33 -20.53
CA ILE A 249 20.84 2.02 -20.04
C ILE A 249 20.14 1.13 -21.07
N VAL A 250 19.54 0.03 -20.60
CA VAL A 250 18.73 -0.84 -21.45
C VAL A 250 17.30 -0.92 -20.94
N ILE A 251 16.34 -0.68 -21.83
CA ILE A 251 14.89 -0.78 -21.59
C ILE A 251 14.32 -1.78 -22.59
N GLY A 252 13.97 -2.97 -22.13
CA GLY A 252 13.38 -4.05 -22.92
C GLY A 252 11.86 -4.10 -22.79
N ASN A 253 11.19 -4.39 -23.90
CA ASN A 253 9.76 -4.69 -23.93
C ASN A 253 9.54 -6.21 -24.04
N PRO A 254 9.20 -6.90 -22.93
CA PRO A 254 8.89 -8.33 -22.90
C PRO A 254 7.44 -8.65 -23.30
N ASN A 255 6.70 -7.72 -23.91
CA ASN A 255 5.31 -7.96 -24.31
C ASN A 255 5.24 -8.37 -25.79
N GLY A 256 4.17 -9.08 -26.14
CA GLY A 256 3.90 -9.47 -27.54
C GLY A 256 3.38 -8.33 -28.41
N GLN A 257 3.30 -7.10 -27.89
CA GLN A 257 2.84 -5.90 -28.58
C GLN A 257 3.84 -4.75 -28.35
N THR A 258 3.76 -3.72 -29.20
CA THR A 258 4.54 -2.48 -29.00
C THR A 258 4.05 -1.77 -27.74
N VAL A 259 4.98 -1.31 -26.92
CA VAL A 259 4.71 -0.61 -25.66
C VAL A 259 5.18 0.83 -25.77
N ALA A 260 4.34 1.75 -25.35
CA ALA A 260 4.70 3.15 -25.21
C ALA A 260 5.25 3.41 -23.80
N ALA A 261 6.48 3.91 -23.71
CA ALA A 261 7.15 4.26 -22.46
C ALA A 261 7.46 5.75 -22.40
N ASP A 262 7.13 6.39 -21.27
CA ASP A 262 7.46 7.77 -20.96
C ASP A 262 8.77 7.80 -20.16
N ILE A 263 9.82 8.36 -20.76
CA ILE A 263 11.15 8.53 -20.15
C ILE A 263 11.25 9.96 -19.62
N ARG A 264 11.72 10.10 -18.38
CA ARG A 264 11.96 11.39 -17.71
C ARG A 264 13.41 11.44 -17.23
N PHE A 265 14.09 12.52 -17.59
CA PHE A 265 15.49 12.77 -17.24
C PHE A 265 15.56 13.82 -16.14
N PHE A 266 16.24 13.51 -15.05
CA PHE A 266 16.32 14.39 -13.89
C PHE A 266 17.76 14.77 -13.59
N ALA A 267 17.94 16.00 -13.12
CA ALA A 267 19.19 16.46 -12.50
C ALA A 267 19.32 15.92 -11.07
N THR A 268 20.49 16.14 -10.46
CA THR A 268 20.77 15.70 -9.08
C THR A 268 19.80 16.30 -8.06
N ASP A 269 19.42 17.56 -8.24
CA ASP A 269 18.52 18.30 -7.34
C ASP A 269 17.03 17.99 -7.53
N GLY A 270 16.70 17.01 -8.39
CA GLY A 270 15.32 16.64 -8.71
C GLY A 270 14.65 17.50 -9.79
N THR A 271 15.37 18.44 -10.40
CA THR A 271 14.85 19.19 -11.55
C THR A 271 14.62 18.24 -12.74
N LEU A 272 13.39 18.19 -13.24
CA LEU A 272 13.07 17.53 -14.51
C LEU A 272 13.71 18.32 -15.67
N LEU A 273 14.68 17.71 -16.35
CA LEU A 273 15.38 18.31 -17.48
C LEU A 273 14.60 18.14 -18.78
N GLN A 274 14.07 16.93 -19.00
CA GLN A 274 13.36 16.57 -20.23
C GLN A 274 12.45 15.37 -19.98
N SER A 275 11.37 15.27 -20.75
CA SER A 275 10.58 14.05 -20.88
C SER A 275 10.35 13.72 -22.36
N GLN A 276 10.30 12.43 -22.68
CA GLN A 276 10.03 11.93 -24.03
C GLN A 276 9.22 10.65 -23.96
N ARG A 277 8.32 10.47 -24.92
CA ARG A 277 7.58 9.22 -25.11
C ARG A 277 8.22 8.43 -26.24
N ILE A 278 8.39 7.13 -26.03
CA ILE A 278 9.06 6.23 -26.95
C ILE A 278 8.20 5.00 -27.19
N ASP A 279 8.22 4.48 -28.41
CA ASP A 279 7.57 3.21 -28.72
C ASP A 279 8.63 2.11 -28.81
N ILE A 280 8.53 1.11 -27.96
CA ILE A 280 9.42 -0.06 -27.96
C ILE A 280 8.63 -1.22 -28.58
N ALA A 281 9.05 -1.68 -29.76
CA ALA A 281 8.39 -2.79 -30.43
C ALA A 281 8.37 -4.07 -29.57
N ALA A 282 7.47 -5.00 -29.87
CA ALA A 282 7.41 -6.30 -29.20
C ALA A 282 8.77 -7.02 -29.23
N ASP A 283 9.20 -7.55 -28.08
CA ASP A 283 10.50 -8.21 -27.88
C ASP A 283 11.72 -7.34 -28.28
N ALA A 284 11.54 -6.03 -28.48
CA ALA A 284 12.64 -5.12 -28.77
C ALA A 284 13.22 -4.56 -27.47
N ARG A 285 14.39 -3.94 -27.60
CA ARG A 285 15.02 -3.17 -26.53
C ARG A 285 15.48 -1.82 -27.05
N GLN A 286 15.41 -0.83 -26.19
CA GLN A 286 16.03 0.47 -26.37
C GLN A 286 17.32 0.53 -25.57
N VAL A 287 18.37 1.10 -26.16
CA VAL A 287 19.65 1.36 -25.50
C VAL A 287 19.89 2.87 -25.47
N ILE A 288 20.34 3.41 -24.35
CA ILE A 288 20.76 4.81 -24.18
C ILE A 288 22.17 4.81 -23.62
N LEU A 289 23.10 5.57 -24.21
CA LEU A 289 24.50 5.60 -23.79
C LEU A 289 24.90 7.02 -23.38
N PHE A 290 25.51 7.14 -22.20
CA PHE A 290 26.10 8.35 -21.65
C PHE A 290 27.62 8.18 -21.58
N ASP A 291 28.33 8.55 -22.64
CA ASP A 291 29.80 8.37 -22.76
C ASP A 291 30.57 9.69 -23.01
N GLY A 292 29.88 10.82 -23.06
CA GLY A 292 30.47 12.15 -23.30
C GLY A 292 31.03 12.37 -24.72
N VAL A 293 30.86 11.41 -25.65
CA VAL A 293 31.43 11.47 -27.01
C VAL A 293 30.38 11.25 -28.10
N SER A 294 29.32 10.49 -27.81
CA SER A 294 28.41 10.00 -28.85
C SER A 294 27.26 10.98 -29.17
N ASP A 295 27.37 11.63 -30.34
CA ASP A 295 26.21 11.79 -31.23
C ASP A 295 25.86 10.37 -31.72
N ASN A 296 24.86 9.73 -31.10
CA ASN A 296 24.25 8.42 -31.44
C ASN A 296 24.95 7.63 -32.56
N ALA A 297 25.69 6.57 -32.20
CA ALA A 297 26.29 5.65 -33.17
C ALA A 297 25.28 5.22 -34.25
N GLU A 298 25.71 5.25 -35.53
CA GLU A 298 24.89 4.95 -36.71
C GLU A 298 24.00 3.70 -36.49
N GLY A 299 22.68 3.88 -36.54
CA GLY A 299 21.71 2.79 -36.55
C GLY A 299 20.90 2.57 -35.26
N THR A 300 21.17 3.32 -34.20
CA THR A 300 20.32 3.34 -32.99
C THR A 300 19.18 4.35 -33.19
N PRO A 301 17.89 3.99 -33.00
CA PRO A 301 16.78 4.95 -33.11
C PRO A 301 17.06 6.18 -32.24
N ALA A 302 16.95 7.37 -32.83
CA ALA A 302 17.26 8.64 -32.19
C ALA A 302 16.35 8.88 -30.97
N LEU A 303 16.86 8.55 -29.80
CA LEU A 303 16.36 9.02 -28.53
C LEU A 303 17.47 9.77 -27.81
N PRO A 304 17.24 11.03 -27.44
CA PRO A 304 16.50 12.09 -28.13
C PRO A 304 17.30 12.61 -29.36
N GLU A 305 16.82 13.68 -30.01
CA GLU A 305 17.61 14.45 -30.99
C GLU A 305 18.90 15.05 -30.36
N ALA A 306 18.94 15.16 -29.01
CA ALA A 306 20.14 15.28 -28.16
C ALA A 306 19.78 14.89 -26.69
N LEU A 307 20.66 14.17 -25.97
CA LEU A 307 20.50 13.95 -24.52
C LEU A 307 20.69 15.29 -23.77
N PRO A 308 19.86 15.62 -22.77
CA PRO A 308 20.01 16.89 -22.05
C PRO A 308 21.28 16.89 -21.19
N ASP A 309 21.98 18.01 -21.11
CA ASP A 309 23.13 18.14 -20.23
C ASP A 309 22.71 18.00 -18.76
N GLY A 310 23.53 17.31 -17.95
CA GLY A 310 23.34 17.23 -16.51
C GLY A 310 22.36 16.15 -16.03
N VAL A 311 21.97 15.18 -16.87
CA VAL A 311 21.20 14.01 -16.40
C VAL A 311 21.97 13.30 -15.31
N ALA A 312 21.31 13.13 -14.17
CA ALA A 312 21.83 12.41 -13.02
C ALA A 312 21.09 11.08 -12.80
N TRP A 313 19.82 10.98 -13.15
CA TRP A 313 19.04 9.73 -13.08
C TRP A 313 17.85 9.76 -14.05
N ILE A 314 17.27 8.59 -14.30
CA ILE A 314 16.16 8.41 -15.26
C ILE A 314 15.00 7.66 -14.60
N ASP A 315 13.79 8.14 -14.85
CA ASP A 315 12.54 7.44 -14.55
C ASP A 315 11.85 7.03 -15.86
N VAL A 316 11.49 5.76 -15.98
CA VAL A 316 10.79 5.22 -17.13
C VAL A 316 9.46 4.65 -16.66
N ALA A 317 8.35 5.19 -17.14
CA ALA A 317 7.01 4.71 -16.84
C ALA A 317 6.33 4.17 -18.10
N SER A 318 5.48 3.16 -17.93
CA SER A 318 4.74 2.50 -19.01
C SER A 318 3.46 1.87 -18.48
N GLU A 319 2.43 1.78 -19.31
CA GLU A 319 1.19 1.05 -18.99
C GLU A 319 1.41 -0.47 -18.99
N ASP A 320 2.39 -0.94 -19.76
CA ASP A 320 2.76 -2.35 -19.86
C ASP A 320 4.10 -2.62 -19.16
N PRO A 321 4.34 -3.84 -18.65
CA PRO A 321 5.57 -4.16 -17.94
C PRO A 321 6.81 -4.10 -18.84
N LEU A 322 7.90 -3.54 -18.32
CA LEU A 322 9.21 -3.42 -18.96
C LEU A 322 10.26 -4.19 -18.15
N ALA A 323 11.40 -4.50 -18.78
CA ALA A 323 12.58 -5.01 -18.09
C ALA A 323 13.78 -4.12 -18.40
N GLY A 324 14.75 -4.02 -17.51
CA GLY A 324 15.92 -3.17 -17.77
C GLY A 324 17.08 -3.39 -16.83
N PHE A 325 18.21 -2.82 -17.22
CA PHE A 325 19.41 -2.75 -16.41
C PHE A 325 20.26 -1.54 -16.79
N GLU A 326 21.10 -1.15 -15.85
CA GLU A 326 22.14 -0.15 -16.01
C GLU A 326 23.50 -0.85 -16.09
N LEU A 327 24.35 -0.38 -17.00
CA LEU A 327 25.68 -0.89 -17.25
C LEU A 327 26.66 0.25 -17.10
N PHE A 328 27.61 0.09 -16.19
CA PHE A 328 28.73 1.00 -16.05
C PHE A 328 29.95 0.41 -16.71
N GLY A 329 30.78 1.29 -17.25
CA GLY A 329 32.14 0.92 -17.57
C GLY A 329 33.06 2.13 -17.61
N SER A 330 34.29 1.89 -18.02
CA SER A 330 35.30 2.93 -18.17
C SER A 330 36.05 2.76 -19.48
N PRO A 331 36.59 3.85 -20.05
CA PRO A 331 37.62 3.76 -21.07
C PRO A 331 38.85 2.97 -20.60
N ALA A 332 39.06 2.86 -19.29
CA ALA A 332 40.19 2.18 -18.63
C ALA A 332 39.92 0.73 -18.21
N ASP A 333 38.99 0.05 -18.88
CA ASP A 333 38.90 -1.43 -18.92
C ASP A 333 38.18 -2.19 -17.79
N PHE A 334 37.09 -1.66 -17.22
CA PHE A 334 36.18 -2.42 -16.34
C PHE A 334 34.70 -2.20 -16.69
N MET A 335 33.83 -3.13 -16.28
CA MET A 335 32.39 -3.10 -16.53
C MET A 335 31.61 -3.76 -15.38
N GLU A 336 30.45 -3.21 -15.03
CA GLU A 336 29.51 -3.84 -14.09
C GLU A 336 28.07 -3.49 -14.43
N ALA A 337 27.17 -4.45 -14.25
CA ALA A 337 25.75 -4.29 -14.51
C ALA A 337 24.94 -4.33 -13.21
N VAL A 338 23.94 -3.45 -13.12
CA VAL A 338 22.97 -3.45 -12.02
C VAL A 338 21.58 -3.47 -12.63
N ARG A 339 20.69 -4.31 -12.11
CA ARG A 339 19.29 -4.35 -12.56
C ARG A 339 18.65 -2.97 -12.38
N ALA A 340 17.75 -2.59 -13.28
CA ALA A 340 16.95 -1.38 -13.11
C ALA A 340 15.99 -1.56 -11.92
N SER A 341 15.96 -0.60 -11.01
CA SER A 341 15.12 -0.69 -9.82
C SER A 341 13.65 -0.51 -10.21
N GLY A 342 12.87 -1.57 -10.07
CA GLY A 342 11.45 -1.59 -10.46
C GLY A 342 10.48 -1.43 -9.31
N SER A 343 10.96 -1.50 -8.07
CA SER A 343 10.14 -1.40 -6.87
C SER A 343 10.86 -0.53 -5.83
N PRO A 344 10.20 0.50 -5.28
CA PRO A 344 10.79 1.30 -4.23
C PRO A 344 10.88 0.47 -2.93
N TRP A 345 11.89 0.74 -2.11
CA TRP A 345 12.04 0.13 -0.79
C TRP A 345 11.95 1.18 0.31
N ARG A 346 11.28 0.84 1.41
CA ARG A 346 11.35 1.65 2.65
C ARG A 346 12.50 1.21 3.54
N SER A 347 12.83 -0.07 3.51
CA SER A 347 13.96 -0.64 4.23
C SER A 347 14.79 -1.46 3.26
N ALA A 348 16.10 -1.26 3.26
CA ALA A 348 17.02 -2.04 2.46
C ALA A 348 18.32 -2.37 3.20
N LEU A 349 19.03 -3.39 2.73
CA LEU A 349 20.32 -3.80 3.26
C LEU A 349 21.40 -3.77 2.18
N LEU A 350 22.62 -3.45 2.58
CA LEU A 350 23.84 -3.73 1.83
C LEU A 350 24.60 -4.82 2.61
N PRO A 351 24.44 -6.10 2.24
CA PRO A 351 25.06 -7.26 2.91
C PRO A 351 26.59 -7.31 2.85
N TYR A 352 27.22 -6.50 1.99
CA TYR A 352 28.66 -6.50 1.77
C TYR A 352 29.20 -5.08 1.64
N LEU A 353 30.19 -4.73 2.46
CA LEU A 353 30.98 -3.52 2.31
C LEU A 353 32.36 -3.85 1.75
N HIS A 354 32.71 -3.27 0.60
CA HIS A 354 34.04 -3.43 0.01
C HIS A 354 35.02 -2.46 0.68
N LYS A 355 36.03 -3.01 1.37
CA LYS A 355 36.94 -2.25 2.24
C LYS A 355 38.41 -2.66 2.06
N GLU A 356 38.78 -3.08 0.86
CA GLU A 356 40.18 -3.44 0.56
C GLU A 356 41.05 -2.16 0.46
N ASP A 357 42.37 -2.31 0.58
CA ASP A 357 43.29 -1.17 0.49
C ASP A 357 43.13 -0.47 -0.87
N GLN A 358 43.03 0.88 -0.85
CA GLN A 358 42.76 1.69 -2.04
C GLN A 358 41.42 1.38 -2.71
N SER A 359 40.42 0.88 -1.98
CA SER A 359 39.06 0.71 -2.52
C SER A 359 38.13 1.87 -2.17
N TRP A 360 37.03 1.97 -2.91
CA TRP A 360 35.89 2.84 -2.62
C TRP A 360 34.59 2.04 -2.74
N MET A 361 33.58 2.47 -1.98
CA MET A 361 32.22 1.97 -2.11
C MET A 361 31.27 3.17 -2.18
N GLY A 362 30.67 3.36 -3.35
CA GLY A 362 29.70 4.39 -3.64
C GLY A 362 28.28 3.88 -3.46
N ILE A 363 27.39 4.79 -3.08
CA ILE A 363 25.94 4.57 -3.04
C ILE A 363 25.25 5.71 -3.77
N ALA A 364 24.24 5.38 -4.57
CA ALA A 364 23.30 6.33 -5.15
C ALA A 364 21.91 6.03 -4.60
N LEU A 365 21.25 7.05 -4.04
CA LEU A 365 19.86 6.96 -3.58
C LEU A 365 19.03 8.01 -4.31
N VAL A 366 17.82 7.63 -4.72
CA VAL A 366 16.87 8.50 -5.41
C VAL A 366 15.54 8.45 -4.69
N ASN A 367 15.03 9.64 -4.36
CA ASN A 367 13.66 9.84 -3.96
C ASN A 367 12.81 10.10 -5.20
N ALA A 368 12.26 9.07 -5.83
CA ALA A 368 11.59 9.24 -7.13
C ALA A 368 10.17 9.83 -7.03
N VAL A 369 9.78 10.39 -5.88
CA VAL A 369 8.40 10.84 -5.59
C VAL A 369 8.35 12.33 -5.25
N ALA A 370 7.14 12.89 -5.20
CA ALA A 370 6.92 14.34 -5.10
C ALA A 370 7.03 14.91 -3.67
N LEU A 371 7.28 14.07 -2.68
CA LEU A 371 7.43 14.45 -1.27
C LEU A 371 8.86 14.20 -0.81
N PRO A 372 9.41 15.00 0.12
CA PRO A 372 10.73 14.75 0.68
C PRO A 372 10.76 13.43 1.48
N ALA A 373 11.94 12.82 1.57
CA ALA A 373 12.19 11.61 2.32
C ALA A 373 13.43 11.77 3.21
N GLN A 374 13.32 11.41 4.49
CA GLN A 374 14.48 11.24 5.36
C GLN A 374 14.92 9.79 5.32
N VAL A 375 16.20 9.55 5.02
CA VAL A 375 16.85 8.25 5.02
C VAL A 375 17.78 8.16 6.23
N THR A 376 17.70 7.07 6.98
CA THR A 376 18.61 6.74 8.07
C THR A 376 19.46 5.55 7.65
N ALA A 377 20.76 5.77 7.50
CA ALA A 377 21.75 4.77 7.16
C ALA A 377 22.49 4.32 8.44
N THR A 378 22.26 3.08 8.86
CA THR A 378 22.90 2.49 10.05
C THR A 378 23.99 1.52 9.64
N LEU A 379 25.24 1.88 9.96
CA LEU A 379 26.40 1.02 9.79
C LEU A 379 26.44 -0.01 10.91
N ARG A 380 26.52 -1.30 10.56
CA ARG A 380 26.54 -2.41 11.53
C ARG A 380 27.80 -3.21 11.41
N ASP A 381 28.34 -3.69 12.53
CA ASP A 381 29.47 -4.62 12.52
C ASP A 381 29.02 -6.04 12.13
N ALA A 382 29.96 -6.99 12.02
CA ALA A 382 29.66 -8.39 11.68
C ALA A 382 28.76 -9.07 12.72
N GLY A 383 28.73 -8.56 13.96
CA GLY A 383 27.86 -9.01 15.03
C GLY A 383 26.44 -8.42 14.98
N GLY A 384 26.15 -7.55 14.02
CA GLY A 384 24.87 -6.87 13.84
C GLY A 384 24.65 -5.66 14.74
N GLN A 385 25.65 -5.29 15.54
CA GLN A 385 25.56 -4.11 16.40
C GLN A 385 25.71 -2.84 15.58
N SER A 386 24.86 -1.86 15.85
CA SER A 386 24.98 -0.51 15.28
C SER A 386 26.30 0.13 15.74
N VAL A 387 27.12 0.52 14.79
CA VAL A 387 28.40 1.19 15.01
C VAL A 387 28.25 2.70 14.84
N ALA A 388 27.55 3.12 13.78
CA ALA A 388 27.30 4.52 13.47
C ALA A 388 25.98 4.68 12.71
N ILE A 389 25.43 5.89 12.75
CA ILE A 389 24.20 6.27 12.05
C ILE A 389 24.49 7.55 11.26
N HIS A 390 24.01 7.61 10.04
CA HIS A 390 24.07 8.79 9.17
C HIS A 390 22.69 9.06 8.58
N ASP A 391 22.24 10.30 8.66
CA ASP A 391 20.93 10.72 8.16
C ASP A 391 21.10 11.52 6.87
N VAL A 392 20.35 11.15 5.83
CA VAL A 392 20.31 11.84 4.53
C VAL A 392 18.90 12.33 4.25
N GLU A 393 18.72 13.63 4.12
CA GLU A 393 17.48 14.22 3.63
C GLU A 393 17.52 14.27 2.09
N LEU A 394 16.45 13.80 1.45
CA LEU A 394 16.26 13.89 0.00
C LEU A 394 14.97 14.66 -0.25
N ALA A 395 15.06 15.80 -0.93
CA ALA A 395 13.89 16.49 -1.46
C ALA A 395 13.15 15.63 -2.50
N ALA A 396 11.98 16.11 -2.92
CA ALA A 396 11.22 15.49 -3.98
C ALA A 396 12.07 15.34 -5.25
N HIS A 397 12.08 14.14 -5.85
CA HIS A 397 12.86 13.81 -7.04
C HIS A 397 14.40 13.93 -6.88
N GLU A 398 14.90 14.26 -5.70
CA GLU A 398 16.32 14.44 -5.47
C GLU A 398 17.08 13.12 -5.48
N LYS A 399 18.31 13.18 -5.97
CA LYS A 399 19.30 12.11 -5.91
C LYS A 399 20.48 12.55 -5.06
N THR A 400 20.97 11.64 -4.24
CA THR A 400 22.30 11.75 -3.61
C THR A 400 23.25 10.69 -4.15
N VAL A 401 24.54 11.03 -4.19
CA VAL A 401 25.64 10.09 -4.44
C VAL A 401 26.71 10.36 -3.40
N ALA A 402 27.20 9.31 -2.75
CA ALA A 402 28.26 9.44 -1.77
C ALA A 402 29.19 8.22 -1.81
N ILE A 403 30.44 8.44 -1.37
CA ILE A 403 31.31 7.34 -0.95
C ILE A 403 30.97 7.07 0.52
N LEU A 404 30.67 5.81 0.86
CA LEU A 404 30.20 5.47 2.20
C LEU A 404 31.20 5.82 3.31
N SER A 405 32.51 5.83 3.02
CA SER A 405 33.53 6.28 3.97
C SER A 405 33.42 7.77 4.34
N ASP A 406 32.70 8.57 3.56
CA ASP A 406 32.47 9.98 3.87
C ASP A 406 31.31 10.17 4.85
N TRP A 407 30.42 9.17 4.97
CA TRP A 407 29.29 9.19 5.92
C TRP A 407 29.70 8.83 7.33
N PHE A 408 30.79 8.08 7.50
CA PHE A 408 31.19 7.48 8.77
C PHE A 408 32.63 7.86 9.12
N SER A 409 32.96 7.85 10.42
CA SER A 409 34.35 8.03 10.82
C SER A 409 35.21 6.86 10.32
N ALA A 410 36.51 7.07 10.11
CA ALA A 410 37.41 5.99 9.71
C ALA A 410 37.38 4.81 10.70
N GLU A 411 37.26 5.08 12.01
CA GLU A 411 37.14 4.02 13.03
C GLU A 411 35.85 3.21 12.88
N ASP A 412 34.72 3.88 12.63
CA ASP A 412 33.43 3.20 12.45
C ASP A 412 33.40 2.41 11.14
N TRP A 413 33.93 2.98 10.05
CA TRP A 413 34.06 2.32 8.75
C TRP A 413 34.88 1.02 8.82
N GLU A 414 36.01 1.05 9.53
CA GLU A 414 36.83 -0.15 9.74
C GLU A 414 36.08 -1.25 10.50
N ARG A 415 35.16 -0.89 11.39
CA ARG A 415 34.32 -1.84 12.15
C ARG A 415 33.07 -2.31 11.40
N GLY A 416 32.54 -1.50 10.48
CA GLY A 416 31.33 -1.80 9.73
C GLY A 416 31.48 -3.01 8.80
N ALA A 417 30.47 -3.87 8.73
CA ALA A 417 30.41 -5.03 7.85
C ALA A 417 29.19 -5.00 6.92
N SER A 418 28.14 -4.26 7.29
CA SER A 418 26.93 -4.07 6.50
C SER A 418 26.31 -2.70 6.75
N LEU A 419 25.40 -2.29 5.88
CA LEU A 419 24.61 -1.07 6.03
C LEU A 419 23.11 -1.40 5.97
N SER A 420 22.31 -0.88 6.89
CA SER A 420 20.85 -0.86 6.77
C SER A 420 20.37 0.54 6.45
N LEU A 421 19.44 0.65 5.51
CA LEU A 421 18.84 1.90 5.05
C LEU A 421 17.36 1.88 5.41
N GLU A 422 16.87 2.91 6.08
CA GLU A 422 15.47 3.07 6.43
C GLU A 422 14.96 4.44 5.94
N SER A 423 13.85 4.46 5.21
CA SER A 423 13.20 5.68 4.73
C SER A 423 11.92 5.94 5.52
N SER A 424 11.77 7.17 5.97
CA SER A 424 10.53 7.68 6.61
C SER A 424 9.43 8.02 5.60
N GLY A 425 9.75 8.10 4.30
CA GLY A 425 8.81 8.48 3.24
C GLY A 425 7.79 7.39 2.92
N GLY A 426 6.55 7.77 2.65
CA GLY A 426 5.44 6.85 2.38
C GLY A 426 5.62 5.96 1.14
N GLU A 427 6.37 6.41 0.13
CA GLU A 427 6.43 5.71 -1.16
C GLU A 427 7.75 4.95 -1.41
N GLY A 428 8.70 4.99 -0.45
CA GLY A 428 9.99 4.30 -0.54
C GLY A 428 11.01 4.98 -1.47
N LEU A 429 12.20 4.38 -1.58
CA LEU A 429 13.37 4.89 -2.32
C LEU A 429 13.85 3.88 -3.36
N PHE A 430 14.64 4.39 -4.31
CA PHE A 430 15.38 3.58 -5.26
C PHE A 430 16.87 3.79 -5.00
N GLY A 431 17.71 2.80 -5.34
CA GLY A 431 19.13 2.99 -5.17
C GLY A 431 19.98 1.89 -5.78
N MET A 432 21.29 2.12 -5.75
CA MET A 432 22.30 1.16 -6.14
C MET A 432 23.58 1.40 -5.34
N THR A 433 24.44 0.38 -5.29
CA THR A 433 25.82 0.54 -4.85
C THR A 433 26.78 0.07 -5.94
N LEU A 434 27.88 0.79 -6.06
CA LEU A 434 29.05 0.42 -6.87
C LEU A 434 30.27 0.46 -5.96
N PHE A 435 31.27 -0.36 -6.23
CA PHE A 435 32.54 -0.33 -5.54
C PHE A 435 33.66 -0.76 -6.48
N GLY A 436 34.87 -0.28 -6.21
CA GLY A 436 36.04 -0.53 -7.03
C GLY A 436 37.30 0.01 -6.37
N ASP A 437 38.37 0.19 -7.14
CA ASP A 437 39.62 0.75 -6.64
C ASP A 437 39.82 2.24 -7.03
N LEU A 438 40.61 2.92 -6.20
CA LEU A 438 41.03 4.32 -6.31
C LEU A 438 42.30 4.48 -7.15
N GLY A 439 42.80 3.41 -7.77
CA GLY A 439 44.04 3.43 -8.55
C GLY A 439 43.95 4.29 -9.81
N GLU A 440 45.10 4.79 -10.28
CA GLU A 440 45.18 5.50 -11.57
C GLU A 440 44.80 4.57 -12.75
N THR A 441 45.19 3.29 -12.65
CA THR A 441 44.69 2.21 -13.50
C THR A 441 43.64 1.46 -12.71
N ARG A 442 42.38 1.90 -12.79
CA ARG A 442 41.25 1.22 -12.17
C ARG A 442 41.10 -0.18 -12.76
N LYS A 443 41.08 -1.20 -11.90
CA LYS A 443 41.01 -2.62 -12.26
C LYS A 443 39.71 -3.28 -11.80
N THR A 444 39.15 -2.84 -10.68
CA THR A 444 37.95 -3.44 -10.09
C THR A 444 36.74 -2.52 -10.23
N MET A 445 35.61 -3.10 -10.60
CA MET A 445 34.30 -2.50 -10.38
C MET A 445 33.24 -3.59 -10.25
N ALA A 446 32.47 -3.53 -9.18
CA ALA A 446 31.33 -4.38 -8.92
C ALA A 446 30.19 -3.55 -8.32
N GLY A 447 29.00 -4.14 -8.25
CA GLY A 447 27.82 -3.40 -7.85
C GLY A 447 26.61 -4.27 -7.69
N TYR A 448 25.65 -3.77 -6.93
CA TYR A 448 24.37 -4.44 -6.76
C TYR A 448 23.31 -3.44 -6.29
N GLU A 449 22.05 -3.84 -6.39
CA GLU A 449 20.91 -3.09 -5.85
C GLU A 449 20.78 -3.34 -4.33
N PRO A 450 20.57 -2.30 -3.49
CA PRO A 450 20.19 -2.46 -2.09
C PRO A 450 19.05 -3.45 -1.96
N VAL A 451 19.21 -4.39 -1.04
CA VAL A 451 18.32 -5.53 -0.86
C VAL A 451 17.07 -5.08 -0.14
N PRO A 452 15.89 -5.04 -0.79
CA PRO A 452 14.67 -4.66 -0.09
C PRO A 452 14.39 -5.65 1.04
N VAL A 453 14.11 -5.12 2.23
CA VAL A 453 13.67 -5.91 3.39
C VAL A 453 12.17 -5.73 3.52
N GLU A 454 11.42 -6.42 2.68
CA GLU A 454 9.97 -6.50 2.83
C GLU A 454 9.63 -7.40 4.03
N GLY A 455 8.87 -6.87 4.99
CA GLY A 455 8.35 -7.65 6.12
C GLY A 455 9.30 -7.94 7.29
N VAL A 456 10.56 -7.49 7.26
CA VAL A 456 11.47 -7.56 8.42
C VAL A 456 11.97 -6.17 8.78
N THR A 457 11.09 -5.33 9.29
CA THR A 457 11.55 -4.11 9.98
C THR A 457 12.26 -4.54 11.27
N PRO A 458 13.49 -4.08 11.57
CA PRO A 458 14.07 -4.19 12.90
C PRO A 458 13.25 -3.50 14.02
N GLY A 459 12.18 -2.78 13.66
CA GLY A 459 11.03 -2.45 14.51
C GLY A 459 9.80 -2.18 13.63
N ALA A 460 8.84 -3.13 13.62
CA ALA A 460 7.75 -3.23 12.65
C ALA A 460 6.97 -1.93 12.36
N THR A 461 6.92 -1.53 11.09
CA THR A 461 5.69 -0.96 10.49
C THR A 461 5.21 -1.98 9.46
N ARG A 462 4.14 -2.71 9.83
CA ARG A 462 3.61 -3.80 9.00
C ARG A 462 2.76 -3.19 7.89
N GLY A 463 2.75 -3.83 6.72
CA GLY A 463 1.72 -3.55 5.72
C GLY A 463 0.32 -3.85 6.28
N LEU A 464 -0.73 -3.30 5.67
CA LEU A 464 -2.13 -3.39 6.12
C LEU A 464 -2.62 -4.83 6.47
N ALA A 465 -2.06 -5.87 5.83
CA ALA A 465 -2.36 -7.27 6.13
C ALA A 465 -1.76 -7.79 7.46
N GLY A 466 -0.75 -7.11 8.01
CA GLY A 466 -0.09 -7.43 9.29
C GLY A 466 -0.63 -6.65 10.50
N LEU A 467 -1.51 -5.67 10.29
CA LEU A 467 -2.23 -4.99 11.36
C LEU A 467 -3.07 -6.01 12.14
N PRO A 468 -2.99 -6.06 13.48
CA PRO A 468 -3.84 -6.91 14.31
C PRO A 468 -5.31 -6.79 13.89
N ARG A 469 -6.01 -7.93 13.71
CA ARG A 469 -7.45 -7.85 13.42
C ARG A 469 -8.15 -7.62 14.75
N LEU A 470 -8.72 -6.43 14.92
CA LEU A 470 -9.71 -6.18 15.95
C LEU A 470 -11.02 -6.78 15.45
N GLY A 471 -11.31 -8.00 15.91
CA GLY A 471 -12.44 -8.78 15.45
C GLY A 471 -13.76 -8.19 15.92
N ALA A 472 -14.71 -8.07 14.99
CA ALA A 472 -16.12 -8.19 15.28
C ALA A 472 -16.69 -9.29 14.37
N ASN A 473 -17.78 -9.93 14.82
CA ASN A 473 -18.51 -10.96 14.08
C ASN A 473 -19.05 -10.42 12.75
N PHE A 474 -18.24 -10.44 11.70
CA PHE A 474 -18.70 -10.16 10.35
C PHE A 474 -19.13 -11.45 9.67
N PRO A 475 -20.27 -11.46 8.94
CA PRO A 475 -20.49 -12.49 7.96
C PRO A 475 -19.36 -12.35 6.92
N THR A 476 -18.46 -13.33 6.89
CA THR A 476 -17.51 -13.45 5.79
C THR A 476 -18.31 -13.51 4.49
N PHE A 477 -18.20 -12.47 3.65
CA PHE A 477 -18.96 -12.37 2.39
C PHE A 477 -18.75 -13.58 1.47
N ASN A 478 -17.64 -14.31 1.67
CA ASN A 478 -17.29 -15.52 0.91
C ASN A 478 -17.84 -16.84 1.47
N ALA A 479 -18.42 -16.89 2.68
CA ALA A 479 -18.86 -18.18 3.25
C ALA A 479 -20.22 -18.66 2.69
N SER A 480 -21.06 -17.76 2.18
CA SER A 480 -22.31 -18.14 1.50
C SER A 480 -22.18 -17.85 0.01
N GLY A 481 -21.83 -18.86 -0.80
CA GLY A 481 -21.57 -18.77 -2.25
C GLY A 481 -22.76 -18.36 -3.14
N SER A 482 -23.56 -17.38 -2.72
CA SER A 482 -24.75 -16.87 -3.41
C SER A 482 -24.85 -15.35 -3.49
N VAL A 483 -23.85 -14.61 -2.96
CA VAL A 483 -23.80 -13.15 -3.02
C VAL A 483 -22.76 -12.75 -4.06
N THR A 484 -23.21 -12.17 -5.17
CA THR A 484 -22.32 -11.54 -6.15
C THR A 484 -22.00 -10.15 -5.61
N VAL A 485 -20.83 -9.99 -4.97
CA VAL A 485 -20.39 -8.66 -4.53
C VAL A 485 -20.14 -7.84 -5.79
N PRO A 486 -20.72 -6.64 -5.94
CA PRO A 486 -20.32 -5.73 -7.02
C PRO A 486 -18.80 -5.54 -6.97
N GLY A 487 -18.16 -5.42 -8.14
CA GLY A 487 -16.72 -5.13 -8.18
C GLY A 487 -16.39 -3.95 -7.26
N GLN A 488 -15.30 -4.05 -6.51
CA GLN A 488 -14.90 -3.05 -5.51
C GLN A 488 -14.89 -1.63 -6.10
N ASP A 489 -14.47 -1.48 -7.35
CA ASP A 489 -14.44 -0.24 -8.11
C ASP A 489 -15.82 0.41 -8.27
N ASN A 490 -16.88 -0.39 -8.39
CA ASN A 490 -18.25 0.10 -8.52
C ASN A 490 -18.74 0.72 -7.21
N LEU A 491 -18.44 0.09 -6.07
CA LEU A 491 -18.74 0.65 -4.76
C LEU A 491 -17.93 1.92 -4.49
N GLN A 492 -16.65 1.91 -4.87
CA GLN A 492 -15.77 3.07 -4.75
C GLN A 492 -16.27 4.26 -5.58
N ARG A 493 -16.59 4.04 -6.86
CA ARG A 493 -17.17 5.09 -7.73
C ARG A 493 -18.44 5.66 -7.12
N GLU A 494 -19.32 4.81 -6.63
CA GLU A 494 -20.56 5.25 -5.99
C GLU A 494 -20.31 6.14 -4.77
N MET A 495 -19.37 5.77 -3.90
CA MET A 495 -19.05 6.54 -2.69
C MET A 495 -18.31 7.85 -3.00
N MET A 496 -17.31 7.80 -3.88
CA MET A 496 -16.61 9.00 -4.34
C MET A 496 -17.61 10.00 -4.89
N TRP A 497 -18.59 9.50 -5.64
CA TRP A 497 -19.63 10.33 -6.17
C TRP A 497 -20.55 10.92 -5.10
N TRP A 498 -20.96 10.14 -4.09
CA TRP A 498 -21.70 10.67 -2.94
C TRP A 498 -20.90 11.70 -2.14
N SER A 499 -19.56 11.67 -2.20
CA SER A 499 -18.70 12.64 -1.53
C SER A 499 -18.26 13.82 -2.40
N ALA A 500 -18.35 13.71 -3.73
CA ALA A 500 -17.81 14.69 -4.66
C ALA A 500 -18.63 15.99 -4.63
N GLY A 501 -18.03 17.09 -4.17
CA GLY A 501 -18.64 18.42 -4.15
C GLY A 501 -19.42 18.77 -2.88
N HIS A 502 -19.31 17.97 -1.82
CA HIS A 502 -19.95 18.24 -0.53
C HIS A 502 -18.93 18.70 0.51
N PRO A 503 -19.09 19.89 1.14
CA PRO A 503 -18.43 20.18 2.40
C PRO A 503 -18.94 19.21 3.51
N ASN A 504 -18.33 18.04 3.58
CA ASN A 504 -17.94 17.28 4.78
C ASN A 504 -18.98 16.89 5.84
N ARG A 505 -20.29 17.06 5.61
CA ARG A 505 -21.29 16.88 6.68
C ARG A 505 -22.08 15.58 6.61
N ILE A 506 -22.53 15.14 5.44
CA ILE A 506 -23.38 13.93 5.27
C ILE A 506 -22.57 12.82 4.61
N VAL A 507 -22.47 11.68 5.26
CA VAL A 507 -21.60 10.58 4.81
C VAL A 507 -22.20 9.21 5.18
N THR A 508 -21.69 8.16 4.59
CA THR A 508 -22.10 6.78 4.87
C THR A 508 -21.00 6.07 5.65
N ARG A 509 -21.35 5.39 6.75
CA ARG A 509 -20.39 4.59 7.51
C ARG A 509 -20.07 3.31 6.76
N GLN A 510 -18.78 3.01 6.57
CA GLN A 510 -18.33 1.79 5.87
C GLN A 510 -17.25 1.00 6.61
N MET A 511 -16.96 1.36 7.86
CA MET A 511 -15.65 1.10 8.48
C MET A 511 -15.51 -0.27 9.12
N GLN A 512 -16.47 -1.12 8.86
CA GLN A 512 -16.58 -2.44 9.44
C GLN A 512 -16.06 -3.54 8.52
N ASN A 513 -15.79 -3.26 7.23
CA ASN A 513 -15.27 -4.26 6.28
C ASN A 513 -13.89 -3.86 5.74
N ARG A 514 -12.86 -3.92 6.60
CA ARG A 514 -11.45 -3.70 6.23
C ARG A 514 -11.03 -4.57 5.03
N ASP A 515 -11.49 -5.81 5.00
CA ASP A 515 -11.09 -6.82 4.00
C ASP A 515 -11.64 -6.51 2.59
N VAL A 516 -12.72 -5.72 2.47
CA VAL A 516 -13.37 -5.42 1.17
C VAL A 516 -12.68 -4.30 0.41
N PHE A 517 -11.87 -3.45 1.07
CA PHE A 517 -11.19 -2.32 0.43
C PHE A 517 -9.69 -2.50 0.23
N PHE A 518 -9.02 -3.28 1.10
CA PHE A 518 -7.56 -3.28 1.15
C PHE A 518 -6.89 -4.61 0.78
N GLU A 519 -7.60 -5.75 0.81
CA GLU A 519 -7.00 -7.07 0.47
C GLU A 519 -7.13 -7.46 -1.01
N ALA A 520 -8.01 -6.84 -1.79
CA ALA A 520 -8.29 -7.22 -3.19
C ALA A 520 -8.15 -6.05 -4.18
N TRP A 521 -7.27 -5.09 -3.89
CA TRP A 521 -7.09 -3.94 -4.77
C TRP A 521 -6.32 -4.32 -6.03
N ASP A 522 -7.00 -4.27 -7.17
CA ASP A 522 -6.36 -4.44 -8.47
C ASP A 522 -5.69 -3.12 -8.87
N GLY A 523 -4.43 -2.94 -8.47
CA GLY A 523 -3.59 -1.81 -8.88
C GLY A 523 -3.32 -1.75 -10.40
N SER A 524 -3.94 -2.62 -11.21
CA SER A 524 -3.81 -2.60 -12.66
C SER A 524 -4.69 -1.56 -13.37
N ASP A 525 -5.78 -1.06 -12.76
CA ASP A 525 -6.64 0.00 -13.31
C ASP A 525 -6.19 1.39 -12.83
N SER A 526 -5.65 2.19 -13.76
CA SER A 526 -5.14 3.54 -13.50
C SER A 526 -6.25 4.54 -13.15
N THR A 527 -7.48 4.32 -13.59
CA THR A 527 -8.63 5.15 -13.21
C THR A 527 -8.98 4.90 -11.76
N VAL A 528 -8.97 3.63 -11.33
CA VAL A 528 -9.19 3.23 -9.93
C VAL A 528 -8.04 3.71 -9.03
N THR A 529 -6.80 3.66 -9.51
CA THR A 529 -5.61 4.19 -8.81
C THR A 529 -5.66 5.69 -8.64
N ALA A 530 -5.87 6.45 -9.71
CA ALA A 530 -6.03 7.90 -9.63
C ALA A 530 -7.26 8.31 -8.80
N ASN A 531 -8.31 7.49 -8.78
CA ASN A 531 -9.49 7.70 -7.94
C ASN A 531 -9.22 7.40 -6.47
N ARG A 532 -8.45 6.36 -6.14
CA ARG A 532 -7.96 6.10 -4.78
C ARG A 532 -7.09 7.25 -4.29
N GLU A 533 -6.14 7.69 -5.12
CA GLU A 533 -5.29 8.84 -4.80
C GLU A 533 -6.15 10.09 -4.63
N ARG A 534 -7.10 10.41 -5.51
CA ARG A 534 -8.05 11.51 -5.28
C ARG A 534 -8.91 11.35 -4.04
N TRP A 535 -9.24 10.13 -3.63
CA TRP A 535 -10.02 9.88 -2.42
C TRP A 535 -9.18 10.03 -1.15
N LEU A 536 -7.91 9.59 -1.17
CA LEU A 536 -6.94 9.75 -0.08
C LEU A 536 -6.38 11.18 0.00
N ASP A 537 -6.16 11.82 -1.15
CA ASP A 537 -5.71 13.19 -1.38
C ASP A 537 -6.88 14.18 -1.47
N ASN A 538 -8.12 13.74 -1.17
CA ASN A 538 -9.19 14.69 -1.00
C ASN A 538 -8.87 15.48 0.29
N ASP A 539 -8.10 16.57 0.12
CA ASP A 539 -7.73 17.56 1.14
C ASP A 539 -8.96 18.09 1.90
N GLU A 540 -10.14 17.82 1.36
CA GLU A 540 -11.46 17.96 1.96
C GLU A 540 -11.75 16.80 2.96
N ARG A 541 -10.98 16.76 4.06
CA ARG A 541 -11.29 16.23 5.41
C ARG A 541 -11.80 14.79 5.60
N PHE A 542 -12.06 13.99 4.56
CA PHE A 542 -12.58 12.63 4.76
C PHE A 542 -11.48 11.58 4.67
N GLY A 543 -10.84 11.31 5.81
CA GLY A 543 -10.07 10.08 5.97
C GLY A 543 -10.96 8.96 6.51
N VAL A 544 -10.74 7.74 6.01
CA VAL A 544 -10.99 6.46 6.71
C VAL A 544 -11.01 6.72 8.21
N MET A 545 -12.14 6.68 8.93
CA MET A 545 -12.25 6.65 10.41
C MET A 545 -11.93 5.26 11.00
N PRO A 546 -10.67 4.84 11.16
CA PRO A 546 -10.38 3.61 11.88
C PRO A 546 -11.04 3.70 13.25
N THR A 547 -11.84 2.68 13.57
CA THR A 547 -12.52 2.58 14.85
C THR A 547 -12.00 1.36 15.57
N LEU A 548 -11.59 1.49 16.84
CA LEU A 548 -11.38 0.30 17.68
C LEU A 548 -12.75 -0.28 18.03
N VAL A 549 -13.14 -1.41 17.44
CA VAL A 549 -14.49 -1.96 17.71
C VAL A 549 -14.54 -2.58 19.10
N GLY A 550 -15.45 -2.07 19.94
CA GLY A 550 -15.53 -2.38 21.37
C GLY A 550 -16.84 -3.05 21.80
N GLN A 551 -17.26 -4.16 21.18
CA GLN A 551 -18.42 -4.92 21.68
C GLN A 551 -18.04 -5.96 22.74
N HIS A 552 -18.96 -6.31 23.64
CA HIS A 552 -18.75 -7.32 24.69
C HIS A 552 -18.08 -8.60 24.16
N GLY A 553 -16.83 -8.84 24.58
CA GLY A 553 -16.03 -9.96 24.08
C GLY A 553 -15.21 -9.64 22.84
N VAL A 554 -14.84 -8.37 22.61
CA VAL A 554 -13.74 -7.98 21.69
C VAL A 554 -12.62 -8.95 21.90
N SER A 555 -11.97 -9.38 20.84
CA SER A 555 -10.95 -10.39 20.93
C SER A 555 -9.86 -10.08 19.91
N TRP A 556 -8.63 -10.04 20.40
CA TRP A 556 -7.42 -9.77 19.65
C TRP A 556 -7.08 -11.03 18.88
N THR A 557 -7.10 -11.00 17.55
CA THR A 557 -6.37 -12.02 16.79
C THR A 557 -4.98 -11.49 16.55
N GLY A 558 -4.04 -11.96 17.36
CA GLY A 558 -2.65 -11.75 17.03
C GLY A 558 -2.33 -12.43 15.72
N PRO A 559 -1.45 -11.85 14.89
CA PRO A 559 -1.08 -12.46 13.61
C PRO A 559 -0.54 -13.89 13.76
N GLU A 560 -0.11 -14.27 14.97
CA GLU A 560 0.49 -15.58 15.25
C GLU A 560 -0.43 -16.56 16.01
N SER A 561 -1.46 -16.09 16.74
CA SER A 561 -2.19 -16.98 17.66
C SER A 561 -3.41 -17.65 17.04
N GLY A 562 -4.08 -17.01 16.08
CA GLY A 562 -5.42 -17.44 15.61
C GLY A 562 -6.50 -17.46 16.71
N GLU A 563 -6.13 -17.24 17.97
CA GLU A 563 -7.00 -17.14 19.13
C GLU A 563 -7.30 -15.68 19.42
N GLU A 564 -8.58 -15.39 19.31
CA GLU A 564 -9.29 -14.19 19.73
C GLU A 564 -9.13 -13.97 21.25
N THR A 565 -8.29 -13.01 21.68
CA THR A 565 -8.02 -12.70 23.11
C THR A 565 -8.61 -11.37 23.55
N PRO A 566 -9.57 -11.30 24.48
CA PRO A 566 -10.18 -10.01 24.79
C PRO A 566 -9.27 -8.92 25.30
N ILE A 567 -9.51 -7.67 24.85
CA ILE A 567 -8.84 -6.50 25.42
C ILE A 567 -9.23 -6.43 26.89
N ASP A 568 -8.28 -6.77 27.74
CA ASP A 568 -8.48 -6.72 29.18
C ASP A 568 -8.23 -5.29 29.66
N PHE A 569 -9.30 -4.51 29.78
CA PHE A 569 -9.26 -3.17 30.38
C PHE A 569 -8.90 -3.19 31.88
N THR A 570 -8.47 -4.32 32.45
CA THR A 570 -7.83 -4.38 33.77
C THR A 570 -6.32 -4.64 33.71
N ASN A 571 -5.76 -4.87 32.52
CA ASN A 571 -4.35 -5.13 32.27
C ASN A 571 -3.62 -3.87 31.76
N GLU A 572 -2.66 -3.37 32.53
CA GLU A 572 -1.83 -2.21 32.18
C GLU A 572 -0.96 -2.47 30.93
N GLY A 573 -0.69 -3.72 30.57
CA GLY A 573 0.10 -4.09 29.38
C GLY A 573 -0.60 -3.85 28.03
N GLU A 574 -1.92 -3.68 28.03
CA GLU A 574 -2.71 -3.40 26.81
C GLU A 574 -2.46 -1.99 26.28
N GLU A 575 -2.07 -1.05 27.14
CA GLU A 575 -1.80 0.34 26.76
C GLU A 575 -0.70 0.43 25.69
N ALA A 576 0.42 -0.28 25.88
CA ALA A 576 1.52 -0.30 24.92
C ALA A 576 1.12 -0.87 23.55
N GLN A 577 0.20 -1.83 23.54
CA GLN A 577 -0.32 -2.41 22.29
C GLN A 577 -1.24 -1.43 21.56
N MET A 578 -2.07 -0.68 22.31
CA MET A 578 -2.90 0.38 21.73
C MET A 578 -2.05 1.52 21.17
N ILE A 579 -0.97 1.92 21.84
CA ILE A 579 0.00 2.90 21.30
C ILE A 579 0.57 2.40 19.97
N ALA A 580 1.03 1.15 19.93
CA ALA A 580 1.58 0.57 18.72
C ALA A 580 0.56 0.57 17.57
N TYR A 581 -0.68 0.16 17.85
CA TYR A 581 -1.76 0.18 16.87
C TYR A 581 -2.08 1.58 16.35
N VAL A 582 -2.25 2.57 17.24
CA VAL A 582 -2.55 3.95 16.85
C VAL A 582 -1.43 4.52 15.97
N ASN A 583 -0.17 4.32 16.36
CA ASN A 583 0.98 4.76 15.57
C ASN A 583 1.02 4.08 14.20
N GLU A 584 0.74 2.78 14.14
CA GLU A 584 0.75 2.02 12.88
C GLU A 584 -0.36 2.50 11.94
N VAL A 585 -1.56 2.74 12.46
CA VAL A 585 -2.69 3.29 11.70
C VAL A 585 -2.38 4.69 11.18
N LEU A 586 -1.87 5.59 12.02
CA LEU A 586 -1.57 6.97 11.60
C LEU A 586 -0.35 7.05 10.67
N ALA A 587 0.63 6.16 10.82
CA ALA A 587 1.72 6.02 9.86
C ALA A 587 1.24 5.49 8.51
N ALA A 588 0.24 4.60 8.50
CA ALA A 588 -0.37 4.10 7.28
C ALA A 588 -1.30 5.13 6.59
N PHE A 589 -1.91 6.03 7.37
CA PHE A 589 -2.87 7.04 6.90
C PHE A 589 -2.49 8.45 7.39
N PRO A 590 -1.37 9.03 6.93
CA PRO A 590 -0.88 10.33 7.42
C PRO A 590 -1.84 11.49 7.11
N HIS A 591 -2.70 11.34 6.11
CA HIS A 591 -3.70 12.34 5.73
C HIS A 591 -4.98 12.26 6.57
N LEU A 592 -5.07 11.33 7.53
CA LEU A 592 -6.25 11.15 8.35
C LEU A 592 -6.61 12.44 9.11
N ARG A 593 -7.85 12.91 8.99
CA ARG A 593 -8.35 14.12 9.67
C ARG A 593 -9.37 13.83 10.78
N TYR A 594 -9.88 12.61 10.87
CA TYR A 594 -10.83 12.19 11.89
C TYR A 594 -10.51 10.78 12.38
N PHE A 595 -10.43 10.56 13.70
CA PHE A 595 -10.15 9.25 14.28
C PHE A 595 -11.11 8.95 15.43
N GLU A 596 -11.76 7.79 15.38
CA GLU A 596 -12.69 7.32 16.42
C GLU A 596 -11.96 6.38 17.37
N ALA A 597 -11.84 6.76 18.64
CA ALA A 597 -11.10 5.92 19.60
C ALA A 597 -11.76 4.55 19.81
N PHE A 598 -13.06 4.44 20.11
CA PHE A 598 -13.74 3.13 20.14
C PHE A 598 -15.21 3.18 19.71
N ASN A 599 -15.72 2.05 19.20
CA ASN A 599 -17.12 1.80 18.87
C ASN A 599 -17.92 1.26 20.07
N GLU A 600 -19.03 1.91 20.43
CA GLU A 600 -20.10 1.34 21.28
C GLU A 600 -19.69 0.86 22.70
N VAL A 601 -18.70 1.49 23.32
CA VAL A 601 -18.11 1.04 24.60
C VAL A 601 -18.91 1.41 25.86
N MET A 602 -20.25 1.45 25.79
CA MET A 602 -21.08 1.90 26.92
C MET A 602 -20.90 1.12 28.22
N ALA A 603 -20.68 -0.19 28.12
CA ALA A 603 -20.45 -1.03 29.29
C ALA A 603 -19.14 -0.69 30.03
N GLU A 604 -18.20 -0.06 29.33
CA GLU A 604 -16.85 0.24 29.80
C GLU A 604 -16.77 1.61 30.48
N PHE A 605 -17.56 2.60 30.04
CA PHE A 605 -17.76 3.86 30.77
C PHE A 605 -18.35 3.63 32.16
N GLY A 606 -19.16 2.57 32.26
CA GLY A 606 -19.72 2.06 33.48
C GLY A 606 -20.98 2.80 33.90
N SER A 607 -21.99 2.01 34.27
CA SER A 607 -22.94 2.50 35.27
C SER A 607 -22.21 2.68 36.60
N ALA A 608 -22.83 3.33 37.58
CA ALA A 608 -22.29 3.44 38.95
C ALA A 608 -21.88 2.10 39.60
N SER A 609 -22.20 0.95 38.98
CA SER A 609 -21.77 -0.39 39.39
C SER A 609 -20.45 -0.90 38.76
N THR A 610 -19.86 -0.22 37.77
CA THR A 610 -18.57 -0.65 37.22
C THR A 610 -17.44 -0.35 38.22
N PRO A 611 -16.55 -1.32 38.53
CA PRO A 611 -15.48 -1.10 39.49
C PRO A 611 -14.56 0.06 39.09
N GLU A 612 -14.24 0.94 40.06
CA GLU A 612 -13.37 2.10 39.86
C GLU A 612 -12.04 1.78 39.15
N PRO A 613 -11.32 0.67 39.47
CA PRO A 613 -10.08 0.34 38.78
C PRO A 613 -10.24 0.15 37.26
N LYS A 614 -11.38 -0.39 36.82
CA LYS A 614 -11.65 -0.60 35.39
C LYS A 614 -11.89 0.72 34.67
N ARG A 615 -12.66 1.64 35.28
CA ARG A 615 -12.92 2.98 34.73
C ARG A 615 -11.64 3.82 34.65
N ALA A 616 -10.81 3.75 35.69
CA ALA A 616 -9.54 4.46 35.73
C ALA A 616 -8.56 3.95 34.65
N ASN A 617 -8.46 2.63 34.47
CA ASN A 617 -7.60 2.06 33.43
C ASN A 617 -8.11 2.39 32.02
N PHE A 618 -9.43 2.34 31.80
CA PHE A 618 -10.01 2.78 30.53
C PHE A 618 -9.73 4.26 30.25
N ALA A 619 -9.81 5.13 31.26
CA ALA A 619 -9.44 6.54 31.14
C ALA A 619 -7.95 6.76 30.83
N ALA A 620 -7.07 5.90 31.34
CA ALA A 620 -5.65 5.91 31.00
C ALA A 620 -5.43 5.52 29.53
N ILE A 621 -6.04 4.43 29.07
CA ILE A 621 -5.97 3.99 27.66
C ILE A 621 -6.48 5.09 26.71
N LEU A 622 -7.62 5.71 27.02
CA LEU A 622 -8.17 6.79 26.21
C LEU A 622 -7.25 8.01 26.16
N ARG A 623 -6.59 8.35 27.27
CA ARG A 623 -5.61 9.44 27.31
C ARG A 623 -4.44 9.11 26.38
N THR A 624 -3.90 7.91 26.52
CA THR A 624 -2.75 7.46 25.75
C THR A 624 -3.04 7.41 24.25
N ILE A 625 -4.21 6.92 23.85
CA ILE A 625 -4.67 6.97 22.45
C ILE A 625 -4.68 8.43 21.96
N ALA A 626 -5.29 9.33 22.72
CA ALA A 626 -5.44 10.72 22.29
C ALA A 626 -4.10 11.45 22.20
N GLU A 627 -3.22 11.29 23.20
CA GLU A 627 -1.89 11.88 23.21
C GLU A 627 -1.01 11.33 22.08
N THR A 628 -1.02 10.02 21.86
CA THR A 628 -0.29 9.36 20.77
C THR A 628 -0.78 9.87 19.42
N ALA A 629 -2.10 9.91 19.24
CA ALA A 629 -2.71 10.31 17.98
C ALA A 629 -2.45 11.79 17.65
N LYS A 630 -2.57 12.69 18.63
CA LYS A 630 -2.24 14.12 18.46
C LYS A 630 -0.75 14.37 18.30
N ALA A 631 0.12 13.55 18.88
CA ALA A 631 1.56 13.64 18.67
C ALA A 631 1.94 13.26 17.23
N ALA A 632 1.30 12.22 16.67
CA ALA A 632 1.50 11.79 15.28
C ALA A 632 0.87 12.78 14.27
N ASN A 633 -0.30 13.33 14.60
CA ASN A 633 -1.00 14.29 13.75
C ASN A 633 -1.76 15.33 14.61
N PRO A 634 -1.20 16.54 14.81
CA PRO A 634 -1.83 17.58 15.63
C PRO A 634 -3.18 18.09 15.10
N ASP A 635 -3.41 18.00 13.79
CA ASP A 635 -4.63 18.46 13.10
C ASP A 635 -5.75 17.41 13.11
N LEU A 636 -5.49 16.22 13.65
CA LEU A 636 -6.44 15.12 13.71
C LEU A 636 -7.61 15.46 14.64
N THR A 637 -8.84 15.40 14.15
CA THR A 637 -10.06 15.47 14.99
C THR A 637 -10.28 14.14 15.69
N LEU A 638 -10.15 14.11 17.00
CA LEU A 638 -10.38 12.93 17.81
C LEU A 638 -11.82 12.87 18.31
N SER A 639 -12.53 11.81 17.91
CA SER A 639 -13.85 11.53 18.46
C SER A 639 -13.75 10.72 19.72
N PHE A 640 -14.41 11.23 20.76
CA PHE A 640 -14.63 10.49 21.99
C PHE A 640 -15.36 9.18 21.68
N PRO A 641 -15.08 8.07 22.37
CA PRO A 641 -15.70 6.80 22.01
C PRO A 641 -17.21 6.88 21.95
N HIS A 642 -17.78 6.27 20.91
CA HIS A 642 -19.17 6.54 20.57
C HIS A 642 -20.13 5.88 21.57
N LEU A 643 -21.14 6.65 21.98
CA LEU A 643 -22.20 6.14 22.83
C LEU A 643 -23.11 5.22 22.02
N LEU A 644 -23.27 3.98 22.48
CA LEU A 644 -24.28 3.06 21.99
C LEU A 644 -25.67 3.65 22.25
N GLY A 645 -26.39 3.98 21.19
CA GLY A 645 -27.79 4.42 21.26
C GLY A 645 -28.63 3.60 20.30
N THR A 646 -28.59 2.27 20.44
CA THR A 646 -29.45 1.42 19.61
C THR A 646 -30.95 1.70 19.84
N ILE A 647 -31.31 2.19 21.03
CA ILE A 647 -32.69 2.57 21.38
C ILE A 647 -32.74 3.87 22.21
N PRO A 648 -33.84 4.64 22.13
CA PRO A 648 -34.11 5.82 22.93
C PRO A 648 -33.71 5.71 24.41
N GLU A 649 -34.03 4.59 25.07
CA GLU A 649 -33.76 4.39 26.50
C GLU A 649 -32.28 4.27 26.82
N GLN A 650 -31.48 3.79 25.87
CA GLN A 650 -30.02 3.67 26.05
C GLN A 650 -29.32 5.01 25.93
N VAL A 651 -29.85 5.95 25.14
CA VAL A 651 -29.24 7.28 24.94
C VAL A 651 -29.14 8.02 26.28
N SER A 652 -30.18 7.99 27.11
CA SER A 652 -30.15 8.62 28.43
C SER A 652 -29.12 7.98 29.35
N GLY A 653 -29.04 6.64 29.37
CA GLY A 653 -28.06 5.90 30.17
C GLY A 653 -26.62 6.15 29.72
N GLY A 654 -26.37 6.14 28.41
CA GLY A 654 -25.08 6.44 27.81
C GLY A 654 -24.63 7.88 28.06
N THR A 655 -25.56 8.82 27.93
CA THR A 655 -25.28 10.23 28.24
C THR A 655 -24.93 10.40 29.71
N GLN A 656 -25.66 9.77 30.62
CA GLN A 656 -25.34 9.84 32.04
C GLN A 656 -23.97 9.22 32.35
N ALA A 657 -23.62 8.10 31.71
CA ALA A 657 -22.29 7.50 31.84
C ALA A 657 -21.19 8.42 31.30
N LEU A 658 -21.43 9.13 30.19
CA LEU A 658 -20.52 10.14 29.66
C LEU A 658 -20.36 11.35 30.58
N VAL A 659 -21.44 11.81 31.21
CA VAL A 659 -21.42 12.88 32.22
C VAL A 659 -20.56 12.46 33.40
N ASP A 660 -20.80 11.26 33.92
CA ASP A 660 -20.05 10.72 35.05
C ASP A 660 -18.56 10.54 34.70
N PHE A 661 -18.24 10.00 33.52
CA PHE A 661 -16.86 9.89 33.04
C PHE A 661 -16.20 11.26 32.86
N SER A 662 -16.88 12.22 32.22
CA SER A 662 -16.35 13.56 31.98
C SER A 662 -16.12 14.34 33.28
N ARG A 663 -16.90 14.05 34.33
CA ARG A 663 -16.70 14.60 35.66
C ARG A 663 -15.51 13.95 36.38
N ASP A 664 -15.46 12.61 36.36
CA ASP A 664 -14.48 11.85 37.13
C ASP A 664 -13.07 11.88 36.47
N TYR A 665 -13.00 12.00 35.13
CA TYR A 665 -11.76 12.03 34.32
C TYR A 665 -11.75 13.19 33.31
N ALA A 666 -12.02 14.40 33.81
CA ALA A 666 -12.16 15.61 32.99
C ALA A 666 -10.96 15.92 32.08
N ASP A 667 -9.75 15.62 32.53
CA ASP A 667 -8.52 15.84 31.78
C ASP A 667 -8.38 14.88 30.59
N THR A 668 -8.72 13.59 30.75
CA THR A 668 -8.82 12.65 29.62
C THR A 668 -9.93 13.08 28.66
N ALA A 669 -11.12 13.40 29.16
CA ALA A 669 -12.25 13.81 28.32
C ALA A 669 -11.94 15.08 27.52
N ALA A 670 -11.12 16.00 28.06
CA ALA A 670 -10.72 17.23 27.39
C ALA A 670 -9.83 17.02 26.15
N LEU A 671 -9.15 15.87 26.03
CA LEU A 671 -8.25 15.57 24.89
C LEU A 671 -8.98 15.26 23.58
N TYR A 672 -10.28 14.95 23.65
CA TYR A 672 -11.11 14.63 22.49
C TYR A 672 -11.79 15.88 21.96
N ASP A 673 -11.86 16.03 20.65
CA ASP A 673 -12.38 17.23 20.00
C ASP A 673 -13.90 17.20 19.85
N VAL A 674 -14.46 16.00 19.59
CA VAL A 674 -15.91 15.82 19.34
C VAL A 674 -16.49 14.65 20.12
N TYR A 675 -17.80 14.68 20.34
CA TYR A 675 -18.56 13.51 20.81
C TYR A 675 -19.14 12.74 19.64
N GLY A 676 -19.18 11.42 19.69
CA GLY A 676 -19.97 10.64 18.73
C GLY A 676 -21.08 9.82 19.35
N LEU A 677 -22.17 9.71 18.61
CA LEU A 677 -23.43 9.10 19.04
C LEU A 677 -23.92 8.12 17.98
N HIS A 678 -24.48 7.00 18.44
CA HIS A 678 -25.28 6.13 17.59
C HIS A 678 -26.76 6.35 17.91
N PHE A 679 -27.63 6.36 16.89
CA PHE A 679 -29.08 6.40 17.09
C PHE A 679 -29.79 5.51 16.07
N TYR A 680 -30.41 4.43 16.54
CA TYR A 680 -31.19 3.50 15.70
C TYR A 680 -32.69 3.50 16.03
N GLY A 681 -33.17 4.50 16.78
CA GLY A 681 -34.56 4.66 17.15
C GLY A 681 -35.44 5.29 16.06
N PRO A 682 -36.76 5.41 16.33
CA PRO A 682 -37.70 6.11 15.46
C PRO A 682 -37.35 7.60 15.39
N TRP A 683 -37.42 8.19 14.19
CA TRP A 683 -37.09 9.62 13.99
C TRP A 683 -38.03 10.55 14.78
N GLN A 684 -39.25 10.09 15.09
CA GLN A 684 -40.25 10.83 15.86
C GLN A 684 -39.77 11.16 17.27
N GLU A 685 -38.94 10.30 17.85
CA GLU A 685 -38.45 10.44 19.22
C GLU A 685 -37.07 11.09 19.30
N PHE A 686 -36.36 11.17 18.17
CA PHE A 686 -34.96 11.60 18.12
C PHE A 686 -34.72 12.96 18.79
N ASN A 687 -35.52 13.96 18.45
CA ASN A 687 -35.39 15.31 19.01
C ASN A 687 -35.63 15.32 20.52
N ASP A 688 -36.70 14.68 20.99
CA ASP A 688 -37.07 14.67 22.41
C ASP A 688 -36.00 13.94 23.24
N VAL A 689 -35.53 12.79 22.74
CA VAL A 689 -34.51 11.96 23.41
C VAL A 689 -33.16 12.68 23.47
N LEU A 690 -32.68 13.23 22.35
CA LEU A 690 -31.39 13.93 22.34
C LEU A 690 -31.44 15.23 23.12
N ARG A 691 -32.53 16.01 23.03
CA ARG A 691 -32.65 17.25 23.82
C ARG A 691 -32.63 16.94 25.31
N ALA A 692 -33.54 16.08 25.78
CA ALA A 692 -33.67 15.78 27.21
C ALA A 692 -32.43 15.12 27.83
N SER A 693 -31.68 14.35 27.04
CA SER A 693 -30.50 13.62 27.53
C SER A 693 -29.22 14.38 27.24
N PHE A 694 -28.85 14.50 25.96
CA PHE A 694 -27.50 14.85 25.52
C PHE A 694 -27.28 16.37 25.39
N ILE A 695 -28.18 17.06 24.68
CA ILE A 695 -28.08 18.51 24.49
C ILE A 695 -28.27 19.25 25.81
N ASP A 696 -29.29 18.87 26.60
CA ASP A 696 -29.52 19.49 27.90
C ASP A 696 -28.34 19.26 28.87
N ALA A 697 -27.65 18.12 28.80
CA ALA A 697 -26.44 17.90 29.60
C ALA A 697 -25.31 18.87 29.22
N MET A 698 -25.13 19.16 27.92
CA MET A 698 -24.19 20.20 27.48
C MET A 698 -24.64 21.62 27.88
N ASP A 699 -25.92 21.94 27.74
CA ASP A 699 -26.45 23.27 28.05
C ASP A 699 -26.48 23.57 29.56
N ARG A 700 -26.67 22.56 30.42
CA ARG A 700 -26.53 22.69 31.88
C ARG A 700 -25.07 22.75 32.34
N GLY A 701 -24.12 22.43 31.46
CA GLY A 701 -22.69 22.34 31.77
C GLY A 701 -22.29 21.05 32.48
N ASP A 702 -23.15 20.02 32.48
CA ASP A 702 -22.82 18.68 32.98
C ASP A 702 -21.84 17.98 32.02
N LEU A 703 -21.91 18.31 30.72
CA LEU A 703 -20.90 17.99 29.71
C LEU A 703 -20.26 19.27 29.17
N PRO A 704 -18.93 19.26 28.91
CA PRO A 704 -18.30 20.32 28.14
C PRO A 704 -19.01 20.52 26.79
N ARG A 705 -19.25 21.78 26.41
CA ARG A 705 -19.83 22.08 25.09
C ARG A 705 -18.78 21.81 24.02
N LYS A 706 -19.00 20.77 23.22
CA LYS A 706 -18.16 20.37 22.08
C LYS A 706 -19.02 20.13 20.85
N PRO A 707 -18.45 20.16 19.64
CA PRO A 707 -19.14 19.61 18.50
C PRO A 707 -19.42 18.12 18.69
N TRP A 708 -20.44 17.63 18.00
CA TRP A 708 -20.83 16.24 18.09
C TRP A 708 -21.21 15.69 16.72
N VAL A 709 -21.08 14.38 16.57
CA VAL A 709 -21.40 13.66 15.34
C VAL A 709 -22.43 12.57 15.64
N LEU A 710 -23.35 12.37 14.70
CA LEU A 710 -24.19 11.18 14.66
C LEU A 710 -23.43 10.15 13.82
N SER A 711 -22.54 9.42 14.46
CA SER A 711 -21.58 8.55 13.79
C SER A 711 -22.16 7.21 13.33
N GLU A 712 -23.39 6.90 13.75
CA GLU A 712 -24.12 5.78 13.19
C GLU A 712 -25.64 5.93 13.35
N THR A 713 -26.37 5.78 12.25
CA THR A 713 -27.84 5.76 12.27
C THR A 713 -28.38 5.05 11.04
N GLY A 714 -29.52 4.39 11.14
CA GLY A 714 -30.14 3.73 9.99
C GLY A 714 -31.35 2.89 10.36
N ILE A 715 -32.12 2.49 9.34
CA ILE A 715 -33.15 1.46 9.45
C ILE A 715 -33.04 0.48 8.28
N SER A 716 -33.56 -0.71 8.49
CA SER A 716 -33.67 -1.75 7.49
C SER A 716 -34.80 -1.43 6.50
N ASN A 717 -34.58 -1.77 5.23
CA ASN A 717 -35.65 -1.82 4.24
C ASN A 717 -36.50 -3.10 4.31
N LEU A 718 -36.18 -4.02 5.22
CA LEU A 718 -36.90 -5.27 5.43
C LEU A 718 -37.79 -5.16 6.66
N ASP A 719 -39.04 -5.64 6.53
CA ASP A 719 -39.95 -5.84 7.66
C ASP A 719 -39.70 -7.21 8.32
N ALA A 720 -38.45 -7.47 8.70
CA ALA A 720 -38.05 -8.75 9.28
C ALA A 720 -37.91 -8.61 10.81
N PRO A 721 -38.53 -9.50 11.60
CA PRO A 721 -38.66 -9.36 13.06
C PRO A 721 -37.33 -9.47 13.81
N ASP A 722 -36.30 -10.01 13.16
CA ASP A 722 -34.94 -10.15 13.68
C ASP A 722 -34.06 -8.93 13.41
N THR A 723 -34.51 -7.96 12.61
CA THR A 723 -33.73 -6.72 12.35
C THR A 723 -33.68 -5.82 13.58
N VAL A 724 -32.59 -5.06 13.77
CA VAL A 724 -32.52 -4.02 14.81
C VAL A 724 -33.68 -3.01 14.65
N THR A 725 -34.14 -2.78 13.42
CA THR A 725 -35.31 -1.92 13.12
C THR A 725 -36.58 -2.46 13.78
N ALA A 726 -36.88 -3.75 13.62
CA ALA A 726 -38.04 -4.37 14.24
C ALA A 726 -37.90 -4.49 15.76
N LEU A 727 -36.68 -4.74 16.27
CA LEU A 727 -36.40 -4.73 17.71
C LEU A 727 -36.65 -3.37 18.35
N ASN A 728 -36.57 -2.30 17.57
CA ASN A 728 -36.82 -0.93 17.98
C ASN A 728 -38.26 -0.48 17.67
N GLU A 729 -39.17 -1.42 17.39
CA GLU A 729 -40.58 -1.17 17.07
C GLU A 729 -40.81 -0.25 15.85
N ILE A 730 -39.83 -0.22 14.93
CA ILE A 730 -39.94 0.49 13.66
C ILE A 730 -40.35 -0.55 12.60
N GLU A 731 -41.42 -0.30 11.84
CA GLU A 731 -41.74 -1.14 10.67
C GLU A 731 -40.81 -0.76 9.51
N GLY A 732 -40.05 -1.74 9.02
CA GLY A 732 -39.06 -1.59 7.98
C GLY A 732 -39.67 -1.65 6.58
N SER A 733 -39.28 -0.73 5.70
CA SER A 733 -39.61 -0.80 4.27
C SER A 733 -38.64 0.02 3.43
N ALA A 734 -38.52 -0.29 2.15
CA ALA A 734 -37.65 0.48 1.25
C ALA A 734 -38.04 1.98 1.20
N ALA A 735 -39.33 2.30 1.22
CA ALA A 735 -39.80 3.68 1.22
C ALA A 735 -39.50 4.40 2.54
N ARG A 736 -39.64 3.70 3.68
CA ARG A 736 -39.30 4.27 4.99
C ARG A 736 -37.81 4.46 5.16
N GLN A 737 -37.00 3.50 4.74
CA GLN A 737 -35.54 3.66 4.74
C GLN A 737 -35.14 4.87 3.90
N ALA A 738 -35.71 5.03 2.71
CA ALA A 738 -35.47 6.18 1.85
C ALA A 738 -35.93 7.51 2.47
N ALA A 739 -37.02 7.53 3.24
CA ALA A 739 -37.42 8.71 4.00
C ALA A 739 -36.47 8.98 5.18
N TYR A 740 -36.00 7.92 5.85
CA TYR A 740 -35.13 8.00 7.02
C TYR A 740 -33.80 8.69 6.72
N VAL A 741 -33.16 8.33 5.59
CA VAL A 741 -31.87 8.89 5.16
C VAL A 741 -31.92 10.38 4.83
N VAL A 742 -33.13 10.96 4.75
CA VAL A 742 -33.34 12.42 4.63
C VAL A 742 -33.69 13.01 6.00
N LYS A 743 -34.68 12.43 6.69
CA LYS A 743 -35.21 12.97 7.94
C LYS A 743 -34.17 13.02 9.06
N MET A 744 -33.44 11.93 9.26
CA MET A 744 -32.48 11.83 10.37
C MET A 744 -31.34 12.84 10.25
N PRO A 745 -30.63 12.94 9.11
CA PRO A 745 -29.62 13.98 8.97
C PRO A 745 -30.20 15.38 9.13
N THR A 746 -31.39 15.65 8.58
CA THR A 746 -32.05 16.97 8.71
C THR A 746 -32.22 17.37 10.18
N MET A 747 -32.78 16.49 11.00
CA MET A 747 -32.96 16.78 12.41
C MET A 747 -31.64 16.87 13.18
N ALA A 748 -30.68 15.99 12.86
CA ALA A 748 -29.37 16.00 13.51
C ALA A 748 -28.64 17.33 13.27
N TYR A 749 -28.63 17.85 12.03
CA TYR A 749 -28.06 19.17 11.75
C TYR A 749 -28.84 20.31 12.39
N ALA A 750 -30.18 20.21 12.46
CA ALA A 750 -30.99 21.21 13.16
C ALA A 750 -30.68 21.26 14.68
N LEU A 751 -30.18 20.16 15.24
CA LEU A 751 -29.67 20.06 16.62
C LEU A 751 -28.16 20.37 16.73
N GLY A 752 -27.50 20.75 15.63
CA GLY A 752 -26.10 21.15 15.61
C GLY A 752 -25.10 19.99 15.53
N ALA A 753 -25.49 18.84 14.98
CA ALA A 753 -24.51 17.82 14.59
C ALA A 753 -23.56 18.38 13.53
N ASP A 754 -22.27 18.06 13.63
CA ASP A 754 -21.29 18.42 12.60
C ASP A 754 -21.30 17.41 11.46
N ILE A 755 -21.38 16.12 11.79
CA ILE A 755 -21.33 15.01 10.83
C ILE A 755 -22.46 14.02 11.13
N VAL A 756 -23.07 13.48 10.08
CA VAL A 756 -24.04 12.38 10.16
C VAL A 756 -23.60 11.24 9.26
N LEU A 757 -23.46 10.05 9.84
CA LEU A 757 -23.02 8.82 9.20
C LEU A 757 -24.16 7.79 9.15
N LEU A 758 -24.58 7.43 7.95
CA LEU A 758 -25.60 6.40 7.75
C LEU A 758 -25.00 4.99 7.79
N HIS A 759 -25.63 4.10 8.57
CA HIS A 759 -25.35 2.67 8.58
C HIS A 759 -26.29 1.95 7.60
N SER A 760 -25.79 1.34 6.53
CA SER A 760 -24.40 1.32 6.04
C SER A 760 -24.34 1.43 4.53
N VAL A 761 -23.15 1.47 3.92
CA VAL A 761 -23.06 1.54 2.45
C VAL A 761 -23.67 0.30 1.80
N GLN A 762 -23.34 -0.89 2.29
CA GLN A 762 -23.80 -2.16 1.73
C GLN A 762 -24.37 -3.07 2.81
N SER A 763 -25.52 -3.68 2.55
CA SER A 763 -26.09 -4.69 3.43
C SER A 763 -25.18 -5.91 3.54
N GLY A 764 -24.78 -6.25 4.76
CA GLY A 764 -23.91 -7.42 5.04
C GLY A 764 -24.58 -8.78 4.82
N SER A 765 -25.92 -8.84 4.79
CA SER A 765 -26.66 -10.07 4.59
C SER A 765 -28.10 -9.82 4.11
N ARG A 766 -28.79 -10.90 3.70
CA ARG A 766 -30.23 -10.92 3.40
C ARG A 766 -31.11 -11.27 4.62
N SER A 767 -30.51 -11.63 5.75
CA SER A 767 -31.19 -12.08 6.97
C SER A 767 -30.36 -11.79 8.22
N GLY A 768 -31.00 -11.69 9.38
CA GLY A 768 -30.34 -11.32 10.64
C GLY A 768 -30.43 -9.82 10.93
N ASN A 769 -29.86 -9.45 12.08
CA ASN A 769 -30.08 -8.16 12.73
C ASN A 769 -29.73 -6.93 11.86
N TRP A 770 -28.77 -7.07 10.95
CA TRP A 770 -28.25 -5.99 10.10
C TRP A 770 -28.64 -6.14 8.62
N ALA A 771 -29.55 -7.06 8.31
CA ALA A 771 -30.04 -7.23 6.95
C ALA A 771 -30.83 -5.99 6.49
N GLY A 772 -30.61 -5.57 5.24
CA GLY A 772 -31.40 -4.49 4.62
C GLY A 772 -31.03 -3.06 5.02
N TYR A 773 -29.96 -2.84 5.81
CA TYR A 773 -29.50 -1.49 6.21
C TYR A 773 -28.71 -0.72 5.13
N GLY A 774 -28.33 -1.40 4.04
CA GLY A 774 -27.44 -0.85 3.03
C GLY A 774 -28.12 0.17 2.13
N LEU A 775 -27.41 1.24 1.76
CA LEU A 775 -27.76 2.03 0.57
C LEU A 775 -27.64 1.17 -0.70
N ILE A 776 -26.73 0.21 -0.68
CA ILE A 776 -26.52 -0.82 -1.70
C ILE A 776 -26.97 -2.16 -1.11
N GLY A 777 -27.77 -2.89 -1.88
CA GLY A 777 -28.19 -4.23 -1.54
C GLY A 777 -27.02 -5.22 -1.55
N PRO A 778 -27.20 -6.42 -1.02
CA PRO A 778 -26.12 -7.40 -0.92
C PRO A 778 -25.55 -7.79 -2.30
N ASN A 779 -26.32 -7.69 -3.40
CA ASN A 779 -25.84 -8.02 -4.75
C ASN A 779 -25.39 -6.79 -5.56
N GLY A 780 -25.19 -5.66 -4.89
CA GLY A 780 -24.74 -4.44 -5.54
C GLY A 780 -25.83 -3.60 -6.19
N GLU A 781 -27.10 -3.99 -6.09
CA GLU A 781 -28.23 -3.18 -6.54
C GLU A 781 -28.38 -1.91 -5.68
N ARG A 782 -28.74 -0.77 -6.29
CA ARG A 782 -29.09 0.42 -5.50
C ARG A 782 -30.44 0.22 -4.80
N THR A 783 -30.55 0.66 -3.55
CA THR A 783 -31.85 0.72 -2.85
C THR A 783 -32.55 2.06 -3.10
N LEU A 784 -33.85 2.17 -2.79
CA LEU A 784 -34.53 3.48 -2.82
C LEU A 784 -33.82 4.51 -1.93
N ALA A 785 -33.21 4.05 -0.84
CA ALA A 785 -32.45 4.90 0.06
C ALA A 785 -31.15 5.43 -0.58
N SER A 786 -30.45 4.64 -1.41
CA SER A 786 -29.31 5.15 -2.18
C SER A 786 -29.71 6.34 -3.07
N CYS A 787 -30.79 6.21 -3.85
CA CYS A 787 -31.24 7.31 -4.70
C CYS A 787 -31.74 8.52 -3.90
N ALA A 788 -32.49 8.31 -2.83
CA ALA A 788 -33.00 9.38 -1.97
C ALA A 788 -31.87 10.12 -1.26
N PHE A 789 -30.91 9.38 -0.69
CA PHE A 789 -29.70 9.91 -0.07
C PHE A 789 -28.92 10.79 -1.03
N ARG A 790 -28.71 10.30 -2.25
CA ARG A 790 -27.99 11.05 -3.25
C ARG A 790 -28.72 12.34 -3.65
N PHE A 791 -30.00 12.25 -3.97
CA PHE A 791 -30.78 13.43 -4.32
C PHE A 791 -30.77 14.47 -3.19
N PHE A 792 -30.87 14.00 -1.95
CA PHE A 792 -30.76 14.85 -0.77
C PHE A 792 -29.38 15.52 -0.66
N ALA A 793 -28.30 14.74 -0.69
CA ALA A 793 -26.93 15.24 -0.61
C ALA A 793 -26.68 16.31 -1.68
N GLU A 794 -26.99 16.02 -2.96
CA GLU A 794 -26.84 16.95 -4.09
C GLU A 794 -27.56 18.28 -3.83
N ARG A 795 -28.76 18.24 -3.25
CA ARG A 795 -29.59 19.43 -3.01
C ARG A 795 -29.22 20.20 -1.76
N THR A 796 -28.52 19.58 -0.83
CA THR A 796 -28.10 20.21 0.42
C THR A 796 -26.59 20.30 0.51
N ALA A 797 -25.87 20.39 -0.60
CA ALA A 797 -24.41 20.36 -0.58
C ALA A 797 -23.80 21.56 0.15
N HIS A 798 -24.31 22.77 -0.08
CA HIS A 798 -23.64 24.02 0.31
C HIS A 798 -24.20 24.69 1.58
N PHE A 799 -24.91 23.92 2.42
CA PHE A 799 -25.54 24.51 3.60
C PHE A 799 -24.53 24.87 4.70
N THR A 800 -24.73 26.01 5.36
CA THR A 800 -23.99 26.37 6.57
C THR A 800 -24.75 26.07 7.86
N ALA A 801 -26.08 26.06 7.80
CA ALA A 801 -26.96 25.80 8.94
C ALA A 801 -28.27 25.13 8.49
N VAL A 802 -28.91 24.43 9.42
CA VAL A 802 -30.28 23.92 9.26
C VAL A 802 -31.14 24.53 10.36
N GLU A 803 -32.14 25.32 9.96
CA GLU A 803 -33.03 26.03 10.89
C GLU A 803 -34.36 25.28 11.01
N PRO A 804 -34.77 24.86 12.21
CA PRO A 804 -36.11 24.33 12.44
C PRO A 804 -37.13 25.49 12.41
N LEU A 805 -38.01 25.52 11.41
CA LEU A 805 -39.07 26.52 11.27
C LEU A 805 -40.38 26.08 11.94
N SER A 806 -40.64 24.78 11.98
CA SER A 806 -41.73 24.15 12.74
C SER A 806 -41.33 22.74 13.15
N GLU A 807 -41.56 22.40 14.41
CA GLU A 807 -41.43 21.03 14.95
C GLU A 807 -42.71 20.67 15.73
N THR A 808 -43.87 21.01 15.16
CA THR A 808 -45.17 20.81 15.82
C THR A 808 -45.91 19.63 15.21
N ASN A 809 -46.75 18.93 15.98
CA ASN A 809 -47.63 17.93 15.38
C ASN A 809 -48.77 18.66 14.64
N PRO A 810 -48.92 18.50 13.31
CA PRO A 810 -48.28 17.46 12.50
C PRO A 810 -47.20 17.94 11.52
N LEU A 811 -46.77 19.19 11.54
CA LEU A 811 -45.79 19.76 10.61
C LEU A 811 -44.36 19.83 11.19
N TRP A 812 -43.45 19.09 10.55
CA TRP A 812 -42.02 19.33 10.67
C TRP A 812 -41.49 20.02 9.41
N LEU A 813 -40.83 21.16 9.57
CA LEU A 813 -40.34 22.03 8.50
C LEU A 813 -38.97 22.60 8.88
N TYR A 814 -37.99 22.40 8.00
CA TYR A 814 -36.61 22.83 8.16
C TYR A 814 -36.16 23.65 6.95
N ARG A 815 -35.27 24.62 7.18
CA ARG A 815 -34.59 25.41 6.15
C ARG A 815 -33.10 25.10 6.16
N TYR A 816 -32.58 24.66 5.03
CA TYR A 816 -31.15 24.59 4.75
C TYR A 816 -30.69 25.95 4.23
N VAL A 817 -29.88 26.64 5.02
CA VAL A 817 -29.36 27.98 4.68
C VAL A 817 -28.11 27.81 3.83
N ASP A 818 -28.14 28.32 2.59
CA ASP A 818 -26.95 28.37 1.74
C ASP A 818 -26.03 29.50 2.21
N GLY A 819 -24.86 29.13 2.75
CA GLY A 819 -23.90 30.11 3.24
C GLY A 819 -22.80 30.48 2.25
N ALA A 820 -22.69 29.76 1.13
CA ALA A 820 -21.74 30.11 0.06
C ALA A 820 -22.30 31.22 -0.85
N GLY A 821 -23.63 31.42 -0.85
CA GLY A 821 -24.32 32.32 -1.78
C GLY A 821 -24.25 31.83 -3.22
N GLU A 822 -23.91 30.55 -3.41
CA GLU A 822 -23.76 29.88 -4.70
C GLU A 822 -25.08 29.25 -5.17
N GLY A 823 -26.07 29.17 -4.29
CA GLY A 823 -27.40 28.61 -4.50
C GLY A 823 -28.51 29.37 -3.76
N GLN A 824 -29.67 28.73 -3.66
CA GLN A 824 -30.84 29.23 -2.93
C GLN A 824 -31.11 28.31 -1.74
N ASP A 825 -31.69 28.87 -0.68
CA ASP A 825 -32.15 28.07 0.45
C ASP A 825 -33.13 26.98 0.01
N VAL A 826 -33.03 25.84 0.68
CA VAL A 826 -33.87 24.68 0.43
C VAL A 826 -34.69 24.38 1.67
N TYR A 827 -35.97 24.08 1.49
CA TYR A 827 -36.87 23.76 2.59
C TYR A 827 -37.26 22.29 2.53
N ILE A 828 -37.15 21.59 3.65
CA ILE A 828 -37.54 20.18 3.76
C ILE A 828 -38.67 20.06 4.78
N CYS A 829 -39.75 19.36 4.42
CA CYS A 829 -40.88 19.16 5.32
C CYS A 829 -41.57 17.80 5.18
N TRP A 830 -42.22 17.36 6.24
CA TRP A 830 -43.03 16.13 6.28
C TRP A 830 -44.08 16.17 7.39
N SER A 831 -44.98 15.19 7.40
CA SER A 831 -45.93 14.98 8.50
C SER A 831 -45.23 14.23 9.64
N SER A 832 -45.23 14.77 10.86
CA SER A 832 -44.56 14.16 12.02
C SER A 832 -45.17 12.80 12.41
N ASP A 833 -46.48 12.64 12.20
CA ASP A 833 -47.25 11.43 12.46
C ASP A 833 -47.41 10.52 11.22
N GLY A 834 -46.84 10.91 10.08
CA GLY A 834 -46.98 10.22 8.80
C GLY A 834 -48.35 10.33 8.13
N ALA A 835 -49.34 10.97 8.75
CA ALA A 835 -50.69 11.09 8.21
C ALA A 835 -50.72 11.98 6.96
N SER A 836 -51.45 11.54 5.93
CA SER A 836 -51.65 12.34 4.73
C SER A 836 -52.63 13.48 4.97
N GLN A 837 -52.19 14.72 4.79
CA GLN A 837 -53.01 15.91 5.04
C GLN A 837 -52.52 17.11 4.24
N ARG A 838 -53.45 18.03 3.99
CA ARG A 838 -53.15 19.28 3.31
C ARG A 838 -52.90 20.39 4.32
N LEU A 839 -51.69 20.94 4.34
CA LEU A 839 -51.30 22.06 5.21
C LEU A 839 -50.90 23.29 4.39
N THR A 840 -51.00 24.45 5.02
CA THR A 840 -50.47 25.72 4.49
C THR A 840 -49.17 26.04 5.23
N LEU A 841 -48.05 26.02 4.50
CA LEU A 841 -46.73 26.45 5.01
C LEU A 841 -46.63 27.97 4.97
N ASN A 842 -45.93 28.55 5.94
CA ASN A 842 -45.60 29.97 5.98
C ASN A 842 -44.11 30.15 5.64
N LEU A 843 -43.82 30.59 4.41
CA LEU A 843 -42.48 30.74 3.84
C LEU A 843 -42.30 32.20 3.38
N PRO A 844 -42.15 33.17 4.30
CA PRO A 844 -42.09 34.59 3.96
C PRO A 844 -40.93 34.93 3.02
N ASP A 845 -39.82 34.21 3.13
CA ASP A 845 -38.62 34.41 2.29
C ASP A 845 -38.85 33.99 0.82
N LEU A 846 -39.92 33.23 0.55
CA LEU A 846 -40.33 32.82 -0.79
C LEU A 846 -41.56 33.59 -1.30
N ALA A 847 -42.02 34.63 -0.60
CA ALA A 847 -43.26 35.33 -0.94
C ALA A 847 -43.26 35.85 -2.39
N GLY A 848 -44.27 35.44 -3.17
CA GLY A 848 -44.43 35.82 -4.58
C GLY A 848 -43.50 35.10 -5.57
N GLN A 849 -42.79 34.05 -5.13
CA GLN A 849 -41.92 33.25 -5.98
C GLN A 849 -42.62 31.97 -6.47
N THR A 850 -42.25 31.52 -7.67
CA THR A 850 -42.54 30.17 -8.16
C THR A 850 -41.56 29.21 -7.51
N VAL A 851 -42.07 28.10 -6.97
CA VAL A 851 -41.26 27.08 -6.30
C VAL A 851 -41.52 25.70 -6.90
N SER A 852 -40.45 24.90 -6.97
CA SER A 852 -40.51 23.48 -7.25
C SER A 852 -40.72 22.69 -5.95
N ILE A 853 -41.68 21.76 -5.96
CA ILE A 853 -41.98 20.84 -4.85
C ILE A 853 -41.68 19.43 -5.31
N THR A 854 -40.69 18.79 -4.69
CA THR A 854 -40.20 17.46 -5.09
C THR A 854 -40.36 16.46 -3.95
N GLN A 855 -40.98 15.31 -4.21
CA GLN A 855 -41.03 14.20 -3.26
C GLN A 855 -39.67 13.49 -3.23
N MET A 856 -39.02 13.39 -2.07
CA MET A 856 -37.62 12.94 -1.97
C MET A 856 -37.44 11.42 -1.88
N VAL A 857 -38.54 10.65 -1.86
CA VAL A 857 -38.48 9.18 -2.03
C VAL A 857 -38.88 8.86 -3.46
N PRO A 858 -37.98 8.30 -4.28
CA PRO A 858 -38.29 7.96 -5.66
C PRO A 858 -39.19 6.73 -5.73
N MET A 859 -39.93 6.59 -6.83
CA MET A 859 -40.76 5.40 -7.06
C MET A 859 -39.91 4.14 -7.32
N THR A 860 -38.74 4.31 -7.94
CA THR A 860 -37.79 3.25 -8.31
C THR A 860 -36.37 3.79 -8.26
N CYS A 861 -35.40 2.93 -8.01
CA CYS A 861 -33.97 3.25 -8.09
C CYS A 861 -33.24 2.15 -8.89
N PRO A 862 -33.37 2.12 -10.22
CA PRO A 862 -32.75 1.07 -11.03
C PRO A 862 -31.22 1.23 -11.10
N GLY A 863 -30.55 0.13 -11.40
CA GLY A 863 -29.10 0.06 -11.59
C GLY A 863 -28.36 -0.57 -10.43
N THR A 864 -27.05 -0.75 -10.62
CA THR A 864 -26.11 -1.23 -9.62
C THR A 864 -25.20 -0.09 -9.17
N ALA A 865 -24.49 -0.27 -8.05
CA ALA A 865 -23.41 0.63 -7.65
C ALA A 865 -22.45 0.89 -8.83
N GLY A 866 -21.98 2.12 -8.97
CA GLY A 866 -21.04 2.55 -9.99
C GLY A 866 -21.63 2.80 -11.38
N ASP A 867 -22.92 2.50 -11.61
CA ASP A 867 -23.62 2.84 -12.86
C ASP A 867 -24.14 4.28 -12.79
N GLU A 868 -23.26 5.24 -13.04
CA GLU A 868 -23.61 6.66 -12.97
C GLU A 868 -24.65 7.06 -14.02
N ALA A 869 -24.53 6.52 -15.23
CA ALA A 869 -25.43 6.78 -16.35
C ALA A 869 -26.86 6.32 -16.06
N ALA A 870 -27.03 5.32 -15.19
CA ALA A 870 -28.36 4.92 -14.76
C ALA A 870 -29.07 5.99 -13.95
N PHE A 871 -28.39 6.87 -13.18
CA PHE A 871 -29.09 7.86 -12.35
C PHE A 871 -29.67 9.02 -13.16
N ASN A 872 -30.98 8.97 -13.36
CA ASN A 872 -31.73 10.03 -14.02
C ASN A 872 -32.67 10.71 -13.02
N ARG A 873 -32.17 11.80 -12.42
CA ARG A 873 -32.90 12.61 -11.44
C ARG A 873 -34.30 13.01 -11.93
N ASP A 874 -34.37 13.55 -13.14
CA ASP A 874 -35.59 14.14 -13.68
C ASP A 874 -36.63 13.06 -14.03
N ALA A 875 -36.19 11.82 -14.25
CA ALA A 875 -37.07 10.67 -14.46
C ALA A 875 -37.62 10.08 -13.16
N TRP A 876 -36.91 10.22 -12.04
CA TRP A 876 -37.21 9.48 -10.80
C TRP A 876 -37.84 10.31 -9.70
N PHE A 877 -37.56 11.61 -9.72
CA PHE A 877 -38.10 12.57 -8.77
C PHE A 877 -39.08 13.49 -9.48
N SER A 878 -40.38 13.32 -9.20
CA SER A 878 -41.39 14.19 -9.79
C SER A 878 -41.44 15.51 -9.02
N ALA A 879 -41.08 16.60 -9.69
CA ALA A 879 -41.30 17.95 -9.20
C ALA A 879 -42.64 18.50 -9.74
N ARG A 880 -43.37 19.24 -8.90
CA ARG A 880 -44.50 20.06 -9.32
C ARG A 880 -44.25 21.52 -8.98
N GLN A 881 -44.69 22.41 -9.86
CA GLN A 881 -44.62 23.85 -9.61
C GLN A 881 -45.77 24.33 -8.75
N ALA A 882 -45.49 25.32 -7.91
CA ALA A 882 -46.49 26.04 -7.14
C ALA A 882 -46.08 27.50 -6.96
N GLU A 883 -47.07 28.38 -6.85
CA GLU A 883 -46.86 29.79 -6.52
C GLU A 883 -46.97 29.97 -5.00
N VAL A 884 -45.95 30.58 -4.40
CA VAL A 884 -46.04 31.07 -3.02
C VAL A 884 -46.77 32.40 -3.04
N SER A 885 -47.85 32.52 -2.25
CA SER A 885 -48.63 33.77 -2.22
C SER A 885 -47.77 34.97 -1.81
N GLY A 886 -48.25 36.19 -2.07
CA GLY A 886 -47.56 37.41 -1.65
C GLY A 886 -47.41 37.58 -0.14
N GLU A 887 -48.10 36.77 0.66
CA GLU A 887 -47.98 36.70 2.13
C GLU A 887 -47.07 35.54 2.59
N GLY A 888 -46.43 34.80 1.67
CA GLY A 888 -45.57 33.66 2.00
C GLY A 888 -46.31 32.32 2.16
N ALA A 889 -47.63 32.28 1.98
CA ALA A 889 -48.41 31.04 2.14
C ALA A 889 -48.26 30.08 0.95
N LEU A 890 -47.99 28.79 1.22
CA LEU A 890 -47.88 27.71 0.23
C LEU A 890 -48.68 26.48 0.67
N ASN A 891 -49.58 25.97 -0.19
CA ASN A 891 -50.37 24.77 0.12
C ASN A 891 -49.66 23.49 -0.36
N VAL A 892 -49.44 22.56 0.57
CA VAL A 892 -48.77 21.28 0.32
C VAL A 892 -49.59 20.12 0.87
N ASP A 893 -49.54 18.98 0.18
CA ASP A 893 -50.05 17.71 0.70
C ASP A 893 -48.88 16.98 1.34
N LEU A 894 -48.87 16.89 2.67
CA LEU A 894 -47.82 16.25 3.45
C LEU A 894 -48.24 14.83 3.82
N GLY A 895 -47.26 13.97 4.00
CA GLY A 895 -47.41 12.63 4.53
C GLY A 895 -46.09 12.16 5.13
N GLU A 896 -45.88 10.85 5.17
CA GLU A 896 -44.65 10.25 5.68
C GLU A 896 -43.42 10.58 4.82
N THR A 897 -43.57 10.78 3.52
CA THR A 897 -42.44 11.08 2.63
C THR A 897 -41.99 12.54 2.74
N PRO A 898 -40.69 12.84 2.89
CA PRO A 898 -40.19 14.20 2.88
C PRO A 898 -40.38 14.88 1.52
N LEU A 899 -40.77 16.15 1.56
CA LEU A 899 -40.83 17.05 0.42
C LEU A 899 -39.68 18.05 0.49
N LEU A 900 -39.06 18.28 -0.66
CA LEU A 900 -38.10 19.36 -0.89
C LEU A 900 -38.81 20.51 -1.63
N ILE A 901 -38.65 21.73 -1.13
CA ILE A 901 -39.18 22.95 -1.73
C ILE A 901 -38.01 23.88 -2.01
N GLN A 902 -37.90 24.33 -3.26
CA GLN A 902 -36.82 25.21 -3.72
C GLN A 902 -37.39 26.21 -4.71
N ALA A 903 -36.98 27.48 -4.64
CA ALA A 903 -37.35 28.48 -5.64
C ALA A 903 -36.72 28.16 -7.01
N GLU A 904 -37.38 28.63 -8.08
CA GLU A 904 -36.90 28.47 -9.47
C GLU A 904 -35.99 29.60 -9.95
#